data_AF-F2RCR7-F1
#
_entry.id   AF-F2RCR7-F1
#
_cell.length_a   1.000
_cell.length_b   1.000
_cell.length_c   1.000
_cell.angle_alpha   90.00
_cell.angle_beta   90.00
_cell.angle_gamma   90.00
#
_symmetry.space_group_name_H-M   'P 1'
#
loop_
_entity.id
_entity.type
_entity.pdbx_description
1 polymer ?
#
loop_
_entity_poly.entity_id
_entity_poly.type
_entity_poly.pdbx_seq_one_letter_code
_entity_poly.pdbx_strand_id
1 'polypeptide(L)'
;MDNSLPPADELVLVDRELARLDARRSQLLARRAWLLRVLHAPAAPGAVPAAAPWPRPPVADSTPRSAQNVLLTLGGTLLTIAAVAFTLVSWGSMGIGGRAAVLFAVTSAALAAPVALLRRSLVSTAEAVAALGLALMVLDAYALHRVALAGTDGLGYAAVAAAVLAGAWTAYGSVLPRLRTPLPVAVAAGQLPLPLGVLAGGGGPAAFAWAALVTAAADGAVLLWARPSSVRLTAAVGAVLLGGWALLTGGWLSLTAPWSGAPLLLAGAAVALAVALRVPALAVAASVVAGLATVTALGGVLRSAVPQDWTVPGYVLCGLALAAVWRLPAGSPAPADGSPVPAGVRLPAGVRLGLAGAGAGVVGTGLLWALPPVAAGLLGPLARTTEVWSGEHAEPVLAAYPATAVLVLAVAAGVLAALPRLWARCGALALLWALLTALPVSLGLPYAATLALQLLTGAAALTYAVRPGPLTRGLRPAETPEGPGGPEAAAERPATPPSEAAAPPAGTWPAWAPARPRPSAHGAEPGAVLGWIVYAAGLASAVSAVALALDVRAATFTALGVLLALLTGVAVLGDGPRRMVAACGAVLTATGLVWATTAAADVEAHWTALALLLVPAGTAAVGAKARPVALPVEVTGAVVALPAFGLAASRPAFLALALALGGVIAAATALRPERRAFASWTAAVLFLAATWVRLAAWEVTTPEAYTLPVTVPALVVGFLRRRRDPAVSSWTAYGPGLAATLLPSLFAAWTDPEWPRPLALGAAALVVTLLGARFRLQALLVLGGSVLALDGLHELAPYVVQVVGALPRWLPPALAGLLLLAVGATYEQRLRDARRLRDRVARMR
;
A
#
# COMPACT_ATOMS: atom_id res chain seq x y z
N MET A 1 22.23 -0.98 3.51
CA MET A 1 22.11 -0.69 4.95
C MET A 1 20.72 -1.15 5.37
N ASP A 2 20.60 -2.46 5.59
CA ASP A 2 19.36 -3.08 6.04
C ASP A 2 19.26 -2.90 7.54
N ASN A 3 18.58 -1.85 7.95
CA ASN A 3 18.22 -1.64 9.35
C ASN A 3 16.93 -2.40 9.64
N SER A 4 16.93 -3.70 9.36
CA SER A 4 15.87 -4.60 9.80
C SER A 4 16.00 -4.76 11.30
N LEU A 5 14.96 -4.36 12.03
CA LEU A 5 14.80 -4.71 13.43
C LEU A 5 14.95 -6.24 13.58
N PRO A 6 15.45 -6.74 14.71
CA PRO A 6 15.43 -8.17 14.99
C PRO A 6 14.01 -8.71 14.74
N PRO A 7 13.84 -9.87 14.08
CA PRO A 7 12.51 -10.36 13.66
C PRO A 7 11.49 -10.49 14.79
N ALA A 8 11.95 -10.62 16.04
CA ALA A 8 11.09 -10.59 17.23
C ALA A 8 10.51 -9.19 17.51
N ASP A 9 11.30 -8.13 17.34
CA ASP A 9 10.84 -6.74 17.50
C ASP A 9 9.93 -6.32 16.36
N GLU A 10 10.22 -6.79 15.14
CA GLU A 10 9.36 -6.58 13.97
C GLU A 10 7.99 -7.27 14.16
N LEU A 11 7.96 -8.52 14.64
CA LEU A 11 6.72 -9.23 14.98
C LEU A 11 5.91 -8.51 16.07
N VAL A 12 6.56 -8.04 17.14
CA VAL A 12 5.86 -7.28 18.21
C VAL A 12 5.28 -5.97 17.67
N LEU A 13 5.97 -5.33 16.73
CA LEU A 13 5.50 -4.11 16.09
C LEU A 13 4.31 -4.40 15.16
N VAL A 14 4.40 -5.47 14.36
CA VAL A 14 3.31 -5.96 13.48
C VAL A 14 2.08 -6.37 14.29
N ASP A 15 2.23 -7.10 15.40
CA ASP A 15 1.11 -7.51 16.26
C ASP A 15 0.43 -6.30 16.91
N ARG A 16 1.22 -5.29 17.32
CA ARG A 16 0.68 -4.02 17.82
C ARG A 16 -0.06 -3.25 16.74
N GLU A 17 0.42 -3.28 15.49
CA GLU A 17 -0.27 -2.66 14.37
C GLU A 17 -1.56 -3.39 14.01
N LEU A 18 -1.55 -4.72 13.98
CA LEU A 18 -2.74 -5.54 13.76
C LEU A 18 -3.79 -5.30 14.85
N ALA A 19 -3.38 -5.27 16.12
CA ALA A 19 -4.29 -4.96 17.23
C ALA A 19 -4.87 -3.54 17.12
N ARG A 20 -4.08 -2.55 16.69
CA ARG A 20 -4.56 -1.19 16.42
C ARG A 20 -5.54 -1.15 15.24
N LEU A 21 -5.29 -1.92 14.18
CA LEU A 21 -6.17 -2.01 13.02
C LEU A 21 -7.51 -2.66 13.39
N ASP A 22 -7.52 -3.70 14.21
CA ASP A 22 -8.76 -4.33 14.68
C ASP A 22 -9.56 -3.43 15.63
N ALA A 23 -8.88 -2.71 16.53
CA ALA A 23 -9.52 -1.68 17.34
C ALA A 23 -10.12 -0.56 16.47
N ARG A 24 -9.43 -0.16 15.40
CA ARG A 24 -9.94 0.84 14.47
C ARG A 24 -11.12 0.32 13.64
N ARG A 25 -11.06 -0.92 13.18
CA ARG A 25 -12.13 -1.59 12.44
C ARG A 25 -13.40 -1.68 13.29
N SER A 26 -13.29 -2.13 14.54
CA SER A 26 -14.43 -2.19 15.46
C SER A 26 -15.02 -0.81 15.74
N GLN A 27 -14.18 0.22 15.92
CA GLN A 27 -14.63 1.60 16.06
C GLN A 27 -15.39 2.10 14.81
N LEU A 28 -14.89 1.81 13.61
CA LEU A 28 -15.54 2.18 12.34
C LEU A 28 -16.86 1.44 12.14
N LEU A 29 -16.95 0.16 12.49
CA LEU A 29 -18.18 -0.62 12.43
C LEU A 29 -19.22 -0.11 13.43
N ALA A 30 -18.81 0.23 14.66
CA ALA A 30 -19.68 0.87 15.64
C ALA A 30 -20.19 2.23 15.14
N ARG A 31 -19.30 3.03 14.53
CA ARG A 31 -19.68 4.32 13.94
C ARG A 31 -20.63 4.15 12.76
N ARG A 32 -20.40 3.18 11.88
CA ARG A 32 -21.30 2.83 10.77
C ARG A 32 -22.68 2.42 11.28
N ALA A 33 -22.75 1.55 12.29
CA ALA A 33 -24.01 1.10 12.87
C ALA A 33 -24.76 2.25 13.56
N TRP A 34 -24.04 3.20 14.16
CA TRP A 34 -24.63 4.43 14.69
C TRP A 34 -25.14 5.33 13.56
N LEU A 35 -24.35 5.56 12.51
CA LEU A 35 -24.74 6.37 11.36
C LEU A 35 -25.96 5.79 10.64
N LEU A 36 -26.04 4.47 10.47
CA LEU A 36 -27.20 3.80 9.89
C LEU A 36 -28.45 3.94 10.75
N ARG A 37 -28.31 4.00 12.08
CA ARG A 37 -29.43 4.28 12.98
C ARG A 37 -29.88 5.73 12.89
N VAL A 38 -28.97 6.67 12.74
CA VAL A 38 -29.29 8.09 12.55
C VAL A 38 -29.95 8.32 11.18
N LEU A 39 -29.43 7.70 10.12
CA LEU A 39 -29.98 7.83 8.77
C LEU A 39 -31.35 7.18 8.60
N HIS A 40 -31.60 6.06 9.29
CA HIS A 40 -32.87 5.34 9.22
C HIS A 40 -33.75 5.55 10.45
N ALA A 41 -33.45 6.55 11.30
CA ALA A 41 -34.39 6.97 12.33
C ALA A 41 -35.59 7.61 11.62
N PRO A 42 -36.80 7.02 11.68
CA PRO A 42 -37.97 7.66 11.11
C PRO A 42 -38.24 8.95 11.88
N ALA A 43 -38.33 10.07 11.18
CA ALA A 43 -38.90 11.29 11.74
C ALA A 43 -40.38 11.01 12.02
N ALA A 44 -40.76 10.88 13.30
CA ALA A 44 -42.16 10.77 13.68
C ALA A 44 -42.47 11.63 14.92
N PRO A 45 -43.66 12.25 14.99
CA PRO A 45 -43.99 13.30 15.94
C PRO A 45 -44.71 12.76 17.19
N GLY A 46 -44.68 13.54 18.27
CA GLY A 46 -45.66 13.45 19.36
C GLY A 46 -45.32 12.49 20.51
N ALA A 47 -45.31 13.03 21.73
CA ALA A 47 -44.85 12.39 22.96
C ALA A 47 -45.83 11.36 23.56
N VAL A 48 -45.29 10.22 24.03
CA VAL A 48 -45.81 9.41 25.14
C VAL A 48 -44.61 8.82 25.91
N PRO A 49 -44.49 8.96 27.24
CA PRO A 49 -43.38 8.40 27.99
C PRO A 49 -43.74 7.00 28.52
N ALA A 50 -43.18 5.93 27.95
CA ALA A 50 -43.17 4.63 28.61
C ALA A 50 -42.05 3.70 28.10
N ALA A 51 -41.34 3.14 29.09
CA ALA A 51 -40.42 2.00 29.06
C ALA A 51 -39.05 2.18 28.37
N ALA A 52 -38.01 2.30 29.20
CA ALA A 52 -36.61 2.17 28.81
C ALA A 52 -36.37 0.84 28.06
N PRO A 53 -35.76 0.87 26.86
CA PRO A 53 -35.38 -0.36 26.18
C PRO A 53 -34.13 -0.93 26.87
N TRP A 54 -34.30 -2.11 27.46
CA TRP A 54 -33.24 -2.93 28.00
C TRP A 54 -32.08 -3.07 27.00
N PRO A 55 -30.80 -2.99 27.42
CA PRO A 55 -29.67 -3.14 26.54
C PRO A 55 -29.65 -4.56 25.98
N ARG A 56 -29.89 -4.70 24.66
CA ARG A 56 -29.65 -5.95 23.95
C ARG A 56 -28.14 -6.28 24.03
N PRO A 57 -27.77 -7.53 24.32
CA PRO A 57 -26.37 -7.91 24.36
C PRO A 57 -25.73 -7.77 22.97
N PRO A 58 -24.42 -7.49 22.88
CA PRO A 58 -23.70 -7.42 21.62
C PRO A 58 -23.78 -8.78 20.91
N VAL A 59 -24.12 -8.74 19.62
CA VAL A 59 -23.98 -9.89 18.73
C VAL A 59 -22.49 -10.17 18.60
N ALA A 60 -22.05 -11.28 19.17
CA ALA A 60 -20.71 -11.80 18.95
C ALA A 60 -20.59 -12.26 17.48
N ASP A 61 -19.53 -11.81 16.82
CA ASP A 61 -19.10 -12.30 15.52
C ASP A 61 -18.62 -13.75 15.64
N SER A 62 -19.57 -14.67 15.55
CA SER A 62 -19.48 -16.06 15.06
C SER A 62 -20.75 -16.77 15.51
N THR A 63 -21.75 -16.81 14.64
CA THR A 63 -22.99 -17.55 14.94
C THR A 63 -22.67 -19.05 15.07
N PRO A 64 -23.16 -19.74 16.11
CA PRO A 64 -23.02 -21.21 16.30
C PRO A 64 -23.44 -22.06 15.10
N ARG A 65 -24.21 -21.48 14.17
CA ARG A 65 -24.66 -22.09 12.90
C ARG A 65 -23.51 -22.35 11.92
N SER A 66 -22.39 -21.63 12.01
CA SER A 66 -21.25 -21.78 11.09
C SER A 66 -20.49 -23.09 11.34
N ALA A 67 -20.21 -23.44 12.60
CA ALA A 67 -19.50 -24.67 12.94
C ALA A 67 -20.37 -25.93 12.66
N GLN A 68 -21.68 -25.83 12.86
CA GLN A 68 -22.64 -26.87 12.54
C GLN A 68 -22.76 -27.11 11.03
N ASN A 69 -22.78 -26.04 10.23
CA ASN A 69 -22.77 -26.15 8.77
C ASN A 69 -21.46 -26.76 8.27
N VAL A 70 -20.31 -26.43 8.88
CA VAL A 70 -19.01 -27.02 8.54
C VAL A 70 -19.00 -28.54 8.82
N LEU A 71 -19.56 -28.99 9.97
CA LEU A 71 -19.68 -30.42 10.29
C LEU A 71 -20.67 -31.16 9.36
N LEU A 72 -21.78 -30.54 9.00
CA LEU A 72 -22.75 -31.11 8.05
C LEU A 72 -22.22 -31.15 6.61
N THR A 73 -21.47 -30.14 6.19
CA THR A 73 -20.81 -30.15 4.87
C THR A 73 -19.71 -31.20 4.81
N LEU A 74 -18.91 -31.35 5.88
CA LEU A 74 -17.84 -32.35 5.96
C LEU A 74 -18.43 -33.78 5.99
N GLY A 75 -19.58 -33.98 6.65
CA GLY A 75 -20.33 -35.24 6.63
C GLY A 75 -20.99 -35.56 5.27
N GLY A 76 -21.57 -34.57 4.60
CA GLY A 76 -22.10 -34.71 3.24
C GLY A 76 -21.01 -35.07 2.23
N THR A 77 -19.85 -34.41 2.28
CA THR A 77 -18.70 -34.71 1.42
C THR A 77 -18.17 -36.13 1.63
N LEU A 78 -18.11 -36.61 2.88
CA LEU A 78 -17.69 -37.99 3.17
C LEU A 78 -18.67 -39.03 2.61
N LEU A 79 -19.99 -38.76 2.63
CA LEU A 79 -21.01 -39.65 2.09
C LEU A 79 -20.98 -39.71 0.55
N THR A 80 -20.73 -38.58 -0.12
CA THR A 80 -20.56 -38.54 -1.57
C THR A 80 -19.29 -39.29 -1.99
N ILE A 81 -18.19 -39.14 -1.25
CA ILE A 81 -16.95 -39.92 -1.46
C ILE A 81 -17.23 -41.42 -1.29
N ALA A 82 -18.04 -41.82 -0.30
CA ALA A 82 -18.44 -43.21 -0.10
C ALA A 82 -19.30 -43.78 -1.24
N ALA A 83 -20.26 -43.00 -1.78
CA ALA A 83 -21.07 -43.40 -2.93
C ALA A 83 -20.22 -43.55 -4.22
N VAL A 84 -19.23 -42.67 -4.42
CA VAL A 84 -18.25 -42.79 -5.51
C VAL A 84 -17.38 -44.03 -5.34
N ALA A 85 -16.88 -44.31 -4.13
CA ALA A 85 -16.12 -45.52 -3.86
C ALA A 85 -16.96 -46.79 -4.08
N PHE A 86 -18.21 -46.83 -3.61
CA PHE A 86 -19.12 -47.96 -3.80
C PHE A 86 -19.43 -48.22 -5.29
N THR A 87 -19.67 -47.15 -6.06
CA THR A 87 -19.94 -47.24 -7.50
C THR A 87 -18.71 -47.58 -8.33
N LEU A 88 -17.48 -47.41 -7.82
CA LEU A 88 -16.24 -47.81 -8.50
C LEU A 88 -15.73 -49.21 -8.10
N VAL A 89 -16.03 -49.69 -6.90
CA VAL A 89 -15.39 -50.89 -6.32
C VAL A 89 -16.31 -52.13 -6.30
N SER A 90 -17.64 -51.97 -6.34
CA SER A 90 -18.60 -53.11 -6.26
C SER A 90 -19.03 -53.64 -7.64
N TRP A 91 -18.16 -54.38 -8.34
CA TRP A 91 -18.40 -54.81 -9.74
C TRP A 91 -18.37 -56.32 -10.01
N GLY A 92 -18.28 -57.16 -8.98
CA GLY A 92 -17.94 -58.59 -9.13
C GLY A 92 -19.03 -59.55 -9.62
N SER A 93 -20.33 -59.37 -9.33
CA SER A 93 -21.31 -60.49 -9.46
C SER A 93 -22.69 -60.19 -10.07
N MET A 94 -23.08 -58.94 -10.34
CA MET A 94 -24.40 -58.63 -10.93
C MET A 94 -24.35 -58.51 -12.47
N GLY A 95 -25.37 -58.97 -13.19
CA GLY A 95 -25.53 -58.71 -14.64
C GLY A 95 -25.94 -57.26 -14.97
N ILE A 96 -25.80 -56.83 -16.23
CA ILE A 96 -26.05 -55.44 -16.69
C ILE A 96 -27.48 -54.97 -16.34
N GLY A 97 -28.50 -55.80 -16.59
CA GLY A 97 -29.89 -55.47 -16.28
C GLY A 97 -30.17 -55.33 -14.78
N GLY A 98 -29.54 -56.16 -13.94
CA GLY A 98 -29.67 -56.07 -12.48
C GLY A 98 -29.05 -54.79 -11.91
N ARG A 99 -27.89 -54.38 -12.44
CA ARG A 99 -27.22 -53.12 -12.06
C ARG A 99 -28.06 -51.90 -12.45
N ALA A 100 -28.60 -51.89 -13.67
CA ALA A 100 -29.46 -50.81 -14.15
C ALA A 100 -30.76 -50.69 -13.33
N ALA A 101 -31.38 -51.82 -12.98
CA ALA A 101 -32.59 -51.83 -12.14
C ALA A 101 -32.31 -51.32 -10.71
N VAL A 102 -31.18 -51.72 -10.09
CA VAL A 102 -30.79 -51.25 -8.75
C VAL A 102 -30.47 -49.76 -8.75
N LEU A 103 -29.66 -49.28 -9.71
CA LEU A 103 -29.36 -47.85 -9.85
C LEU A 103 -30.64 -47.05 -10.07
N PHE A 104 -31.51 -47.48 -10.99
CA PHE A 104 -32.78 -46.81 -11.25
C PHE A 104 -33.68 -46.77 -10.00
N ALA A 105 -33.76 -47.86 -9.23
CA ALA A 105 -34.54 -47.90 -8.00
C ALA A 105 -33.97 -46.95 -6.92
N VAL A 106 -32.64 -46.93 -6.75
CA VAL A 106 -31.96 -46.06 -5.78
C VAL A 106 -32.09 -44.59 -6.17
N THR A 107 -31.86 -44.24 -7.44
CA THR A 107 -32.03 -42.86 -7.96
C THR A 107 -33.49 -42.42 -7.85
N SER A 108 -34.45 -43.27 -8.22
CA SER A 108 -35.88 -42.96 -8.09
C SER A 108 -36.30 -42.76 -6.64
N ALA A 109 -35.80 -43.59 -5.71
CA ALA A 109 -36.06 -43.43 -4.27
C ALA A 109 -35.44 -42.13 -3.72
N ALA A 110 -34.22 -41.81 -4.13
CA ALA A 110 -33.54 -40.56 -3.74
C ALA A 110 -34.24 -39.31 -4.27
N LEU A 111 -34.84 -39.36 -5.47
CA LEU A 111 -35.63 -38.26 -6.04
C LEU A 111 -37.06 -38.17 -5.46
N ALA A 112 -37.65 -39.27 -5.02
CA ALA A 112 -38.98 -39.29 -4.40
C ALA A 112 -38.98 -38.90 -2.91
N ALA A 113 -37.91 -39.23 -2.16
CA ALA A 113 -37.81 -38.98 -0.72
C ALA A 113 -37.96 -37.49 -0.30
N PRO A 114 -37.41 -36.50 -1.05
CA PRO A 114 -37.63 -35.08 -0.75
C PRO A 114 -39.12 -34.68 -0.73
N VAL A 115 -39.98 -35.32 -1.53
CA VAL A 115 -41.43 -35.05 -1.56
C VAL A 115 -42.07 -35.40 -0.20
N ALA A 116 -41.69 -36.55 0.39
CA ALA A 116 -42.19 -36.97 1.69
C ALA A 116 -41.58 -36.15 2.85
N LEU A 117 -40.30 -35.78 2.76
CA LEU A 117 -39.61 -34.98 3.78
C LEU A 117 -40.14 -33.53 3.84
N LEU A 118 -40.49 -32.95 2.69
CA LEU A 118 -41.11 -31.63 2.61
C LEU A 118 -42.53 -31.61 3.18
N ARG A 119 -43.27 -32.73 3.12
CA ARG A 119 -44.56 -32.89 3.83
C ARG A 119 -44.38 -32.89 5.37
N ARG A 120 -43.19 -33.24 5.87
CA ARG A 120 -42.84 -33.27 7.30
C ARG A 120 -42.05 -32.04 7.80
N SER A 121 -41.93 -30.99 6.99
CA SER A 121 -41.21 -29.73 7.30
C SER A 121 -39.68 -29.86 7.52
N LEU A 122 -39.04 -30.94 7.08
CA LEU A 122 -37.61 -31.19 7.21
C LEU A 122 -36.80 -30.65 6.01
N VAL A 123 -36.71 -29.33 5.86
CA VAL A 123 -36.15 -28.67 4.66
C VAL A 123 -34.65 -28.93 4.45
N SER A 124 -33.81 -28.85 5.50
CA SER A 124 -32.35 -29.02 5.34
C SER A 124 -31.97 -30.44 4.91
N THR A 125 -32.72 -31.43 5.39
CA THR A 125 -32.48 -32.84 5.05
C THR A 125 -33.01 -33.17 3.65
N ALA A 126 -34.17 -32.61 3.26
CA ALA A 126 -34.71 -32.74 1.90
C ALA A 126 -33.75 -32.18 0.83
N GLU A 127 -33.04 -31.08 1.13
CA GLU A 127 -32.02 -30.51 0.24
C GLU A 127 -30.79 -31.43 0.09
N ALA A 128 -30.31 -32.03 1.19
CA ALA A 128 -29.19 -32.96 1.14
C ALA A 128 -29.52 -34.22 0.32
N VAL A 129 -30.74 -34.75 0.49
CA VAL A 129 -31.22 -35.93 -0.26
C VAL A 129 -31.49 -35.58 -1.73
N ALA A 130 -32.05 -34.40 -2.02
CA ALA A 130 -32.21 -33.93 -3.40
C ALA A 130 -30.85 -33.76 -4.10
N ALA A 131 -29.85 -33.17 -3.43
CA ALA A 131 -28.50 -33.06 -3.96
C ALA A 131 -27.87 -34.42 -4.27
N LEU A 132 -28.07 -35.42 -3.40
CA LEU A 132 -27.67 -36.80 -3.66
C LEU A 132 -28.36 -37.38 -4.90
N GLY A 133 -29.68 -37.18 -5.04
CA GLY A 133 -30.44 -37.64 -6.20
C GLY A 133 -29.95 -37.03 -7.52
N LEU A 134 -29.63 -35.73 -7.54
CA LEU A 134 -29.05 -35.06 -8.71
C LEU A 134 -27.67 -35.66 -9.07
N ALA A 135 -26.83 -35.94 -8.08
CA ALA A 135 -25.52 -36.56 -8.30
C ALA A 135 -25.66 -37.99 -8.86
N LEU A 136 -26.62 -38.77 -8.37
CA LEU A 136 -26.92 -40.10 -8.89
C LEU A 136 -27.36 -40.05 -10.37
N MET A 137 -28.17 -39.07 -10.77
CA MET A 137 -28.55 -38.90 -12.19
C MET A 137 -27.35 -38.65 -13.11
N VAL A 138 -26.32 -37.92 -12.66
CA VAL A 138 -25.07 -37.74 -13.43
C VAL A 138 -24.33 -39.07 -13.55
N LEU A 139 -24.30 -39.84 -12.46
CA LEU A 139 -23.63 -41.14 -12.41
C LEU A 139 -24.36 -42.18 -13.27
N ASP A 140 -25.69 -42.11 -13.35
CA ASP A 140 -26.53 -42.92 -14.24
C ASP A 140 -26.26 -42.59 -15.72
N ALA A 141 -26.13 -41.30 -16.07
CA ALA A 141 -25.77 -40.88 -17.42
C ALA A 141 -24.38 -41.40 -17.84
N TYR A 142 -23.40 -41.39 -16.92
CA TYR A 142 -22.07 -41.96 -17.15
C TYR A 142 -22.12 -43.49 -17.30
N ALA A 143 -22.87 -44.18 -16.43
CA ALA A 143 -23.03 -45.63 -16.50
C ALA A 143 -23.69 -46.06 -17.83
N LEU A 144 -24.70 -45.33 -18.30
CA LEU A 144 -25.36 -45.59 -19.58
C LEU A 144 -24.39 -45.46 -20.76
N HIS A 145 -23.52 -44.45 -20.76
CA HIS A 145 -22.48 -44.30 -21.77
C HIS A 145 -21.51 -45.48 -21.77
N ARG A 146 -21.01 -45.85 -20.59
CA ARG A 146 -20.00 -46.90 -20.44
C ARG A 146 -20.51 -48.30 -20.78
N VAL A 147 -21.80 -48.56 -20.56
CA VAL A 147 -22.37 -49.91 -20.66
C VAL A 147 -23.18 -50.13 -21.93
N ALA A 148 -24.01 -49.16 -22.34
CA ALA A 148 -24.94 -49.33 -23.47
C ALA A 148 -24.50 -48.58 -24.73
N LEU A 149 -23.74 -47.49 -24.58
CA LEU A 149 -23.39 -46.57 -25.67
C LEU A 149 -21.88 -46.34 -25.77
N ALA A 150 -21.06 -47.35 -25.47
CA ALA A 150 -19.60 -47.20 -25.41
C ALA A 150 -18.95 -46.88 -26.76
N GLY A 151 -19.67 -47.10 -27.87
CA GLY A 151 -19.22 -46.79 -29.23
C GLY A 151 -19.56 -45.38 -29.73
N THR A 152 -20.27 -44.55 -28.93
CA THR A 152 -20.56 -43.16 -29.31
C THR A 152 -19.44 -42.21 -28.88
N ASP A 153 -19.28 -41.09 -29.58
CA ASP A 153 -18.34 -40.06 -29.16
C ASP A 153 -18.71 -39.54 -27.76
N GLY A 154 -17.76 -39.60 -26.83
CA GLY A 154 -17.98 -39.27 -25.42
C GLY A 154 -18.33 -37.80 -25.21
N LEU A 155 -17.77 -36.89 -26.00
CA LEU A 155 -18.07 -35.45 -25.92
C LEU A 155 -19.47 -35.14 -26.48
N GLY A 156 -19.82 -35.72 -27.63
CA GLY A 156 -21.16 -35.61 -28.20
C GLY A 156 -22.24 -36.18 -27.28
N TYR A 157 -21.99 -37.36 -26.70
CA TYR A 157 -22.88 -37.94 -25.70
C TYR A 157 -23.03 -37.05 -24.46
N ALA A 158 -21.93 -36.52 -23.92
CA ALA A 158 -21.95 -35.64 -22.76
C ALA A 158 -22.72 -34.33 -23.02
N ALA A 159 -22.61 -33.76 -24.23
CA ALA A 159 -23.38 -32.58 -24.64
C ALA A 159 -24.89 -32.84 -24.60
N VAL A 160 -25.33 -33.96 -25.18
CA VAL A 160 -26.74 -34.37 -25.20
C VAL A 160 -27.23 -34.73 -23.79
N ALA A 161 -26.45 -35.51 -23.04
CA ALA A 161 -26.79 -35.90 -21.67
C ALA A 161 -26.92 -34.68 -20.75
N ALA A 162 -26.04 -33.69 -20.86
CA ALA A 162 -26.13 -32.44 -20.10
C ALA A 162 -27.39 -31.64 -20.46
N ALA A 163 -27.77 -31.59 -21.74
CA ALA A 163 -29.01 -30.94 -22.17
C ALA A 163 -30.26 -31.64 -21.60
N VAL A 164 -30.28 -32.98 -21.62
CA VAL A 164 -31.37 -33.79 -21.05
C VAL A 164 -31.46 -33.60 -19.52
N LEU A 165 -30.32 -33.65 -18.82
CA LEU A 165 -30.27 -33.44 -17.37
C LEU A 165 -30.70 -32.01 -16.98
N ALA A 166 -30.29 -30.99 -17.74
CA ALA A 166 -30.74 -29.61 -17.54
C ALA A 166 -32.26 -29.50 -17.68
N GLY A 167 -32.85 -30.13 -18.69
CA GLY A 167 -34.31 -30.23 -18.86
C GLY A 167 -35.01 -30.96 -17.71
N ALA A 168 -34.47 -32.10 -17.29
CA ALA A 168 -35.04 -32.89 -16.19
C ALA A 168 -34.98 -32.15 -14.85
N TRP A 169 -33.86 -31.47 -14.55
CA TRP A 169 -33.67 -30.73 -13.31
C TRP A 169 -34.46 -29.42 -13.27
N THR A 170 -34.63 -28.73 -14.41
CA THR A 170 -35.54 -27.59 -14.50
C THR A 170 -36.98 -28.01 -14.24
N ALA A 171 -37.44 -29.13 -14.85
CA ALA A 171 -38.75 -29.70 -14.58
C ALA A 171 -38.91 -30.08 -13.11
N TYR A 172 -37.97 -30.82 -12.52
CA TYR A 172 -38.00 -31.24 -11.12
C TYR A 172 -38.04 -30.04 -10.15
N GLY A 173 -37.19 -29.03 -10.37
CA GLY A 173 -37.17 -27.81 -9.56
C GLY A 173 -38.43 -26.94 -9.71
N SER A 174 -39.10 -26.99 -10.86
CA SER A 174 -40.37 -26.29 -11.07
C SER A 174 -41.55 -26.95 -10.35
N VAL A 175 -41.55 -28.28 -10.23
CA VAL A 175 -42.57 -29.07 -9.52
C VAL A 175 -42.41 -28.96 -7.99
N LEU A 176 -41.18 -28.82 -7.50
CA LEU A 176 -40.86 -28.71 -6.06
C LEU A 176 -40.22 -27.36 -5.71
N PRO A 177 -40.98 -26.25 -5.73
CA PRO A 177 -40.44 -24.89 -5.56
C PRO A 177 -39.88 -24.60 -4.16
N ARG A 178 -40.08 -25.51 -3.19
CA ARG A 178 -39.50 -25.42 -1.84
C ARG A 178 -38.02 -25.84 -1.81
N LEU A 179 -37.53 -26.57 -2.82
CA LEU A 179 -36.12 -26.92 -2.97
C LEU A 179 -35.38 -25.78 -3.68
N ARG A 180 -34.23 -25.38 -3.15
CA ARG A 180 -33.41 -24.28 -3.64
C ARG A 180 -32.28 -24.73 -4.56
N THR A 181 -31.87 -25.99 -4.45
CA THR A 181 -30.75 -26.60 -5.19
C THR A 181 -31.00 -26.98 -6.66
N PRO A 182 -32.18 -27.48 -7.11
CA PRO A 182 -32.30 -28.10 -8.44
C PRO A 182 -32.24 -27.10 -9.61
N LEU A 183 -32.86 -25.93 -9.48
CA LEU A 183 -32.85 -24.91 -10.55
C LEU A 183 -31.45 -24.32 -10.81
N PRO A 184 -30.64 -23.95 -9.79
CA PRO A 184 -29.25 -23.55 -10.00
C PRO A 184 -28.40 -24.62 -10.70
N VAL A 185 -28.58 -25.89 -10.33
CA VAL A 185 -27.85 -27.04 -10.89
C VAL A 185 -28.27 -27.30 -12.35
N ALA A 186 -29.54 -27.05 -12.69
CA ALA A 186 -30.02 -27.12 -14.06
C ALA A 186 -29.40 -26.07 -14.98
N VAL A 187 -29.22 -24.83 -14.49
CA VAL A 187 -28.51 -23.78 -15.24
C VAL A 187 -27.06 -24.17 -15.50
N ALA A 188 -26.37 -24.72 -14.48
CA ALA A 188 -25.00 -25.18 -14.64
C ALA A 188 -24.87 -26.33 -15.67
N ALA A 189 -25.81 -27.29 -15.70
CA ALA A 189 -25.84 -28.32 -16.73
C ALA A 189 -26.14 -27.75 -18.13
N GLY A 190 -27.02 -26.74 -18.22
CA GLY A 190 -27.38 -26.07 -19.47
C GLY A 190 -26.24 -25.28 -20.13
N GLN A 191 -25.13 -25.04 -19.42
CA GLN A 191 -23.95 -24.36 -19.93
C GLN A 191 -23.02 -25.26 -20.77
N LEU A 192 -23.15 -26.58 -20.64
CA LEU A 192 -22.25 -27.57 -21.26
C LEU A 192 -22.58 -27.99 -22.70
N PRO A 193 -23.85 -28.01 -23.17
CA PRO A 193 -24.20 -28.60 -24.48
C PRO A 193 -23.52 -27.94 -25.68
N LEU A 194 -23.50 -26.59 -25.75
CA LEU A 194 -22.92 -25.87 -26.89
C LEU A 194 -21.37 -25.99 -26.91
N PRO A 195 -20.64 -25.74 -25.81
CA PRO A 195 -19.19 -25.94 -25.78
C PRO A 195 -18.77 -27.38 -26.09
N LEU A 196 -19.44 -28.37 -25.49
CA LEU A 196 -19.11 -29.78 -25.73
C LEU A 196 -19.49 -30.23 -27.15
N GLY A 197 -20.60 -29.74 -27.69
CA GLY A 197 -21.02 -30.04 -29.07
C GLY A 197 -20.03 -29.52 -30.13
N VAL A 198 -19.45 -28.34 -29.92
CA VAL A 198 -18.40 -27.83 -30.82
C VAL A 198 -17.12 -28.67 -30.74
N LEU A 199 -16.73 -29.12 -29.54
CA LEU A 199 -15.57 -30.00 -29.39
C LEU A 199 -15.80 -31.37 -30.04
N ALA A 200 -17.00 -31.93 -29.90
CA ALA A 200 -17.41 -33.18 -30.56
C ALA A 200 -17.34 -33.07 -32.09
N GLY A 201 -17.70 -31.90 -32.65
CA GLY A 201 -17.58 -31.61 -34.09
C GLY A 201 -16.16 -31.30 -34.58
N GLY A 202 -15.13 -31.39 -33.72
CA GLY A 202 -13.75 -31.05 -34.07
C GLY A 202 -13.50 -29.55 -34.24
N GLY A 203 -14.35 -28.70 -33.67
CA GLY A 203 -14.22 -27.25 -33.77
C GLY A 203 -12.97 -26.71 -33.07
N GLY A 204 -12.22 -25.84 -33.75
CA GLY A 204 -11.05 -25.19 -33.19
C GLY A 204 -11.37 -24.17 -32.07
N PRO A 205 -10.34 -23.55 -31.46
CA PRO A 205 -10.49 -22.65 -30.31
C PRO A 205 -11.39 -21.45 -30.57
N ALA A 206 -11.43 -20.94 -31.81
CA ALA A 206 -12.33 -19.85 -32.19
C ALA A 206 -13.81 -20.28 -32.18
N ALA A 207 -14.14 -21.48 -32.70
CA ALA A 207 -15.49 -22.01 -32.69
C ALA A 207 -15.98 -22.27 -31.26
N PHE A 208 -15.10 -22.80 -30.41
CA PHE A 208 -15.39 -22.99 -28.98
C PHE A 208 -15.66 -21.66 -28.27
N ALA A 209 -14.88 -20.62 -28.56
CA ALA A 209 -15.09 -19.29 -27.99
C ALA A 209 -16.43 -18.67 -28.39
N TRP A 210 -16.86 -18.85 -29.65
CA TRP A 210 -18.20 -18.44 -30.09
C TRP A 210 -19.31 -19.20 -29.37
N ALA A 211 -19.18 -20.52 -29.20
CA ALA A 211 -20.15 -21.31 -28.43
C ALA A 211 -20.22 -20.88 -26.95
N ALA A 212 -19.08 -20.59 -26.33
CA ALA A 212 -19.01 -20.05 -24.98
C ALA A 212 -19.67 -18.66 -24.89
N LEU A 213 -19.45 -17.78 -25.86
CA LEU A 213 -20.06 -16.45 -25.89
C LEU A 213 -21.59 -16.52 -26.07
N VAL A 214 -22.08 -17.38 -26.95
CA VAL A 214 -23.53 -17.61 -27.13
C VAL A 214 -24.16 -18.14 -25.85
N THR A 215 -23.50 -19.08 -25.18
CA THR A 215 -23.96 -19.62 -23.89
C THR A 215 -23.97 -18.53 -22.80
N ALA A 216 -22.94 -17.69 -22.75
CA ALA A 216 -22.89 -16.55 -21.83
C ALA A 216 -23.99 -15.50 -22.10
N ALA A 217 -24.34 -15.28 -23.37
CA ALA A 217 -25.46 -14.42 -23.74
C ALA A 217 -26.81 -15.01 -23.31
N ALA A 218 -26.99 -16.34 -23.42
CA ALA A 218 -28.16 -17.04 -22.91
C ALA A 218 -28.27 -16.96 -21.38
N ASP A 219 -27.17 -17.15 -20.65
CA ASP A 219 -27.10 -16.93 -19.20
C ASP A 219 -27.43 -15.47 -18.82
N GLY A 220 -26.98 -14.51 -19.62
CA GLY A 220 -27.35 -13.10 -19.49
C GLY A 220 -28.86 -12.86 -19.65
N ALA A 221 -29.53 -13.56 -20.56
CA ALA A 221 -30.99 -13.51 -20.70
C ALA A 221 -31.69 -14.15 -19.49
N VAL A 222 -31.19 -15.29 -18.99
CA VAL A 222 -31.69 -15.94 -17.76
C VAL A 222 -31.56 -15.01 -16.55
N LEU A 223 -30.45 -14.27 -16.44
CA LEU A 223 -30.23 -13.29 -15.37
C LEU A 223 -31.28 -12.15 -15.38
N LEU A 224 -31.77 -11.77 -16.56
CA LEU A 224 -32.77 -10.72 -16.75
C LEU A 224 -34.20 -11.21 -16.51
N TRP A 225 -34.49 -12.49 -16.74
CA TRP A 225 -35.85 -13.03 -16.72
C TRP A 225 -36.18 -13.91 -15.50
N ALA A 226 -35.19 -14.55 -14.87
CA ALA A 226 -35.41 -15.45 -13.75
C ALA A 226 -35.73 -14.69 -12.44
N ARG A 227 -36.73 -15.15 -11.68
CA ARG A 227 -37.12 -14.59 -10.37
C ARG A 227 -36.26 -15.05 -9.18
N PRO A 228 -35.89 -16.33 -9.02
CA PRO A 228 -35.13 -16.77 -7.85
C PRO A 228 -33.67 -16.27 -7.89
N SER A 229 -33.20 -15.71 -6.76
CA SER A 229 -31.85 -15.13 -6.63
C SER A 229 -30.73 -16.15 -6.79
N SER A 230 -30.96 -17.41 -6.42
CA SER A 230 -29.98 -18.50 -6.58
C SER A 230 -29.70 -18.82 -8.05
N VAL A 231 -30.73 -18.83 -8.89
CA VAL A 231 -30.64 -19.05 -10.34
C VAL A 231 -29.96 -17.87 -11.05
N ARG A 232 -30.29 -16.64 -10.62
CA ARG A 232 -29.60 -15.44 -11.09
C ARG A 232 -28.12 -15.47 -10.75
N LEU A 233 -27.75 -15.94 -9.56
CA LEU A 233 -26.35 -16.05 -9.16
C LEU A 233 -25.60 -17.09 -10.02
N THR A 234 -26.17 -18.28 -10.26
CA THR A 234 -25.50 -19.30 -11.09
C THR A 234 -25.40 -18.88 -12.56
N ALA A 235 -26.45 -18.27 -13.12
CA ALA A 235 -26.39 -17.70 -14.47
C ALA A 235 -25.36 -16.57 -14.55
N ALA A 236 -25.28 -15.69 -13.55
CA ALA A 236 -24.25 -14.63 -13.52
C ALA A 236 -22.83 -15.21 -13.45
N VAL A 237 -22.59 -16.23 -12.62
CA VAL A 237 -21.29 -16.90 -12.53
C VAL A 237 -20.93 -17.57 -13.86
N GLY A 238 -21.88 -18.28 -14.49
CA GLY A 238 -21.69 -18.90 -15.81
C GLY A 238 -21.38 -17.90 -16.91
N ALA A 239 -22.17 -16.84 -17.02
CA ALA A 239 -21.96 -15.76 -17.98
C ALA A 239 -20.58 -15.12 -17.83
N VAL A 240 -20.11 -14.91 -16.59
CA VAL A 240 -18.78 -14.35 -16.32
C VAL A 240 -17.66 -15.32 -16.68
N LEU A 241 -17.80 -16.61 -16.34
CA LEU A 241 -16.77 -17.61 -16.64
C LEU A 241 -16.66 -17.88 -18.14
N LEU A 242 -17.78 -18.20 -18.81
CA LEU A 242 -17.80 -18.50 -20.23
C LEU A 242 -17.55 -17.26 -21.09
N GLY A 243 -18.16 -16.13 -20.73
CA GLY A 243 -17.92 -14.85 -21.40
C GLY A 243 -16.48 -14.38 -21.19
N GLY A 244 -15.92 -14.55 -20.00
CA GLY A 244 -14.51 -14.28 -19.71
C GLY A 244 -13.57 -15.14 -20.54
N TRP A 245 -13.85 -16.45 -20.66
CA TRP A 245 -13.08 -17.36 -21.51
C TRP A 245 -13.13 -16.97 -22.99
N ALA A 246 -14.32 -16.62 -23.50
CA ALA A 246 -14.51 -16.14 -24.86
C ALA A 246 -13.74 -14.83 -25.14
N LEU A 247 -13.69 -13.91 -24.17
CA LEU A 247 -12.92 -12.68 -24.29
C LEU A 247 -11.40 -12.91 -24.21
N LEU A 248 -10.94 -13.84 -23.36
CA LEU A 248 -9.52 -14.21 -23.28
C LEU A 248 -9.03 -14.86 -24.58
N THR A 249 -9.83 -15.78 -25.13
CA THR A 249 -9.55 -16.39 -26.44
C THR A 249 -9.62 -15.37 -27.57
N GLY A 250 -10.58 -14.44 -27.54
CA GLY A 250 -10.61 -13.29 -28.47
C GLY A 250 -9.38 -12.40 -28.35
N GLY A 251 -8.88 -12.16 -27.14
CA GLY A 251 -7.63 -11.43 -26.89
C GLY A 251 -6.41 -12.14 -27.45
N TRP A 252 -6.32 -13.47 -27.26
CA TRP A 252 -5.28 -14.30 -27.87
C TRP A 252 -5.32 -14.27 -29.40
N LEU A 253 -6.52 -14.38 -29.98
CA LEU A 253 -6.74 -14.28 -31.42
C LEU A 253 -6.40 -12.87 -31.95
N SER A 254 -6.66 -11.82 -31.18
CA SER A 254 -6.25 -10.45 -31.54
C SER A 254 -4.73 -10.32 -31.76
N LEU A 255 -3.92 -11.13 -31.05
CA LEU A 255 -2.46 -11.16 -31.19
C LEU A 255 -1.96 -12.04 -32.33
N THR A 256 -2.67 -13.14 -32.62
CA THR A 256 -2.21 -14.20 -33.55
C THR A 256 -2.90 -14.16 -34.90
N ALA A 257 -4.20 -13.81 -34.94
CA ALA A 257 -5.04 -13.74 -36.12
C ALA A 257 -6.08 -12.59 -35.94
N PRO A 258 -5.66 -11.32 -36.02
CA PRO A 258 -6.47 -10.17 -35.58
C PRO A 258 -7.83 -10.08 -36.26
N TRP A 259 -7.93 -10.48 -37.52
CA TRP A 259 -9.17 -10.47 -38.31
C TRP A 259 -10.21 -11.49 -37.82
N SER A 260 -9.81 -12.60 -37.19
CA SER A 260 -10.74 -13.58 -36.59
C SER A 260 -11.07 -13.26 -35.13
N GLY A 261 -10.13 -12.64 -34.39
CA GLY A 261 -10.34 -12.22 -33.01
C GLY A 261 -11.22 -10.97 -32.86
N ALA A 262 -11.09 -9.99 -33.77
CA ALA A 262 -11.86 -8.75 -33.74
C ALA A 262 -13.39 -8.94 -33.71
N PRO A 263 -14.02 -9.75 -34.59
CA PRO A 263 -15.48 -9.93 -34.55
C PRO A 263 -15.97 -10.59 -33.26
N LEU A 264 -15.20 -11.56 -32.72
CA LEU A 264 -15.53 -12.21 -31.45
C LEU A 264 -15.47 -11.24 -30.27
N LEU A 265 -14.43 -10.40 -30.21
CA LEU A 265 -14.28 -9.37 -29.18
C LEU A 265 -15.37 -8.28 -29.27
N LEU A 266 -15.72 -7.86 -30.49
CA LEU A 266 -16.80 -6.90 -30.71
C LEU A 266 -18.17 -7.48 -30.33
N ALA A 267 -18.43 -8.75 -30.63
CA ALA A 267 -19.63 -9.45 -30.19
C ALA A 267 -19.69 -9.55 -28.65
N GLY A 268 -18.57 -9.91 -28.01
CA GLY A 268 -18.44 -9.90 -26.54
C GLY A 268 -18.70 -8.52 -25.93
N ALA A 269 -18.16 -7.47 -26.55
CA ALA A 269 -18.41 -6.09 -26.14
C ALA A 269 -19.88 -5.70 -26.28
N ALA A 270 -20.56 -6.11 -27.36
CA ALA A 270 -21.98 -5.85 -27.57
C ALA A 270 -22.85 -6.54 -26.49
N VAL A 271 -22.55 -7.80 -26.15
CA VAL A 271 -23.24 -8.53 -25.07
C VAL A 271 -23.03 -7.83 -23.73
N ALA A 272 -21.79 -7.45 -23.39
CA ALA A 272 -21.48 -6.75 -22.15
C ALA A 272 -22.16 -5.37 -22.09
N LEU A 273 -22.20 -4.63 -23.20
CA LEU A 273 -22.90 -3.34 -23.27
C LEU A 273 -24.41 -3.51 -23.14
N ALA A 274 -25.01 -4.54 -23.73
CA ALA A 274 -26.43 -4.86 -23.58
C ALA A 274 -26.77 -5.14 -22.11
N VAL A 275 -25.94 -5.91 -21.40
CA VAL A 275 -26.09 -6.14 -19.94
C VAL A 275 -25.93 -4.83 -19.17
N ALA A 276 -24.95 -3.99 -19.52
CA ALA A 276 -24.71 -2.71 -18.86
C ALA A 276 -25.91 -1.75 -18.97
N LEU A 277 -26.60 -1.76 -20.11
CA LEU A 277 -27.79 -0.95 -20.37
C LEU A 277 -29.04 -1.49 -19.67
N ARG A 278 -29.12 -2.81 -19.41
CA ARG A 278 -30.29 -3.47 -18.80
C ARG A 278 -30.17 -3.68 -17.29
N VAL A 279 -28.95 -3.68 -16.73
CA VAL A 279 -28.68 -3.93 -15.31
C VAL A 279 -27.81 -2.79 -14.73
N PRO A 280 -28.42 -1.75 -14.12
CA PRO A 280 -27.68 -0.56 -13.68
C PRO A 280 -26.62 -0.87 -12.61
N ALA A 281 -26.85 -1.90 -11.79
CA ALA A 281 -25.89 -2.36 -10.78
C ALA A 281 -24.57 -2.91 -11.39
N LEU A 282 -24.62 -3.41 -12.63
CA LEU A 282 -23.46 -3.94 -13.36
C LEU A 282 -22.97 -2.98 -14.46
N ALA A 283 -23.62 -1.83 -14.63
CA ALA A 283 -23.37 -0.92 -15.75
C ALA A 283 -21.90 -0.51 -15.85
N VAL A 284 -21.24 -0.19 -14.74
CA VAL A 284 -19.81 0.18 -14.74
C VAL A 284 -18.94 -1.02 -15.10
N ALA A 285 -19.08 -2.15 -14.42
CA ALA A 285 -18.23 -3.32 -14.64
C ALA A 285 -18.37 -3.88 -16.07
N ALA A 286 -19.60 -4.03 -16.57
CA ALA A 286 -19.85 -4.56 -17.90
C ALA A 286 -19.43 -3.57 -19.01
N SER A 287 -19.56 -2.26 -18.80
CA SER A 287 -19.04 -1.27 -19.76
C SER A 287 -17.51 -1.15 -19.75
N VAL A 288 -16.84 -1.40 -18.62
CA VAL A 288 -15.37 -1.54 -18.61
C VAL A 288 -14.94 -2.72 -19.49
N VAL A 289 -15.59 -3.89 -19.33
CA VAL A 289 -15.31 -5.08 -20.13
C VAL A 289 -15.56 -4.81 -21.62
N ALA A 290 -16.68 -4.16 -21.97
CA ALA A 290 -16.97 -3.76 -23.35
C ALA A 290 -15.93 -2.78 -23.91
N GLY A 291 -15.50 -1.80 -23.12
CA GLY A 291 -14.46 -0.84 -23.48
C GLY A 291 -13.10 -1.51 -23.72
N LEU A 292 -12.69 -2.42 -22.85
CA LEU A 292 -11.44 -3.16 -23.04
C LEU A 292 -11.50 -4.08 -24.26
N ALA A 293 -12.62 -4.80 -24.46
CA ALA A 293 -12.81 -5.69 -25.62
C ALA A 293 -12.81 -4.92 -26.96
N THR A 294 -13.40 -3.72 -27.00
CA THR A 294 -13.39 -2.87 -28.21
C THR A 294 -11.99 -2.33 -28.51
N VAL A 295 -11.23 -1.91 -27.49
CA VAL A 295 -9.85 -1.46 -27.65
C VAL A 295 -8.94 -2.62 -28.06
N THR A 296 -9.10 -3.82 -27.50
CA THR A 296 -8.31 -4.99 -27.90
C THR A 296 -8.63 -5.47 -29.31
N ALA A 297 -9.88 -5.34 -29.77
CA ALA A 297 -10.27 -5.64 -31.14
C ALA A 297 -9.63 -4.64 -32.13
N LEU A 298 -9.87 -3.34 -31.91
CA LEU A 298 -9.37 -2.28 -32.80
C LEU A 298 -7.85 -2.22 -32.80
N GLY A 299 -7.21 -2.29 -31.63
CA GLY A 299 -5.77 -2.22 -31.54
C GLY A 299 -5.07 -3.47 -32.09
N GLY A 300 -5.71 -4.64 -32.07
CA GLY A 300 -5.19 -5.85 -32.75
C GLY A 300 -5.15 -5.69 -34.27
N VAL A 301 -6.23 -5.15 -34.86
CA VAL A 301 -6.28 -4.83 -36.29
C VAL A 301 -5.25 -3.75 -36.64
N LEU A 302 -5.19 -2.67 -35.84
CA LEU A 302 -4.23 -1.58 -36.05
C LEU A 302 -2.77 -2.07 -35.94
N ARG A 303 -2.48 -2.95 -34.98
CA ARG A 303 -1.17 -3.58 -34.82
C ARG A 303 -0.74 -4.37 -36.05
N SER A 304 -1.67 -4.97 -36.80
CA SER A 304 -1.33 -5.70 -38.02
C SER A 304 -1.01 -4.79 -39.21
N ALA A 305 -1.44 -3.52 -39.17
CA ALA A 305 -1.30 -2.57 -40.26
C ALA A 305 -0.12 -1.59 -40.08
N VAL A 306 0.44 -1.48 -38.86
CA VAL A 306 1.40 -0.43 -38.48
C VAL A 306 2.70 -1.08 -37.96
N PRO A 307 3.90 -0.47 -38.17
CA PRO A 307 5.15 -0.96 -37.59
C PRO A 307 5.11 -1.18 -36.07
N GLN A 308 5.95 -2.09 -35.56
CA GLN A 308 5.92 -2.53 -34.17
C GLN A 308 6.05 -1.37 -33.15
N ASP A 309 6.85 -0.35 -33.45
CA ASP A 309 7.08 0.80 -32.56
C ASP A 309 5.83 1.68 -32.34
N TRP A 310 4.86 1.60 -33.25
CA TRP A 310 3.63 2.40 -33.22
C TRP A 310 2.43 1.66 -32.63
N THR A 311 2.61 0.39 -32.26
CA THR A 311 1.55 -0.42 -31.66
C THR A 311 0.99 0.22 -30.40
N VAL A 312 1.85 0.59 -29.44
CA VAL A 312 1.45 1.21 -28.17
C VAL A 312 0.78 2.58 -28.37
N PRO A 313 1.33 3.52 -29.16
CA PRO A 313 0.61 4.75 -29.53
C PRO A 313 -0.78 4.50 -30.12
N GLY A 314 -0.92 3.47 -30.96
CA GLY A 314 -2.20 3.05 -31.52
C GLY A 314 -3.23 2.67 -30.46
N TYR A 315 -2.86 1.80 -29.51
CA TYR A 315 -3.72 1.45 -28.38
C TYR A 315 -4.04 2.64 -27.48
N VAL A 316 -3.07 3.54 -27.23
CA VAL A 316 -3.27 4.77 -26.45
C VAL A 316 -4.26 5.70 -27.13
N LEU A 317 -4.19 5.86 -28.46
CA LEU A 317 -5.16 6.65 -29.23
C LEU A 317 -6.56 6.06 -29.13
N CYS A 318 -6.72 4.73 -29.25
CA CYS A 318 -8.01 4.06 -29.01
C CYS A 318 -8.51 4.29 -27.59
N GLY A 319 -7.64 4.21 -26.58
CA GLY A 319 -7.96 4.49 -25.18
C GLY A 319 -8.38 5.94 -24.94
N LEU A 320 -7.71 6.91 -25.57
CA LEU A 320 -8.07 8.33 -25.50
C LEU A 320 -9.42 8.62 -26.18
N ALA A 321 -9.68 8.00 -27.34
CA ALA A 321 -10.98 8.10 -28.00
C ALA A 321 -12.10 7.54 -27.11
N LEU A 322 -11.86 6.42 -26.43
CA LEU A 322 -12.81 5.84 -25.48
C LEU A 322 -12.97 6.70 -24.21
N ALA A 323 -11.90 7.30 -23.70
CA ALA A 323 -11.93 8.23 -22.57
C ALA A 323 -12.69 9.53 -22.90
N ALA A 324 -12.67 9.97 -24.16
CA ALA A 324 -13.41 11.14 -24.64
C ALA A 324 -14.93 11.00 -24.50
N VAL A 325 -15.47 9.77 -24.38
CA VAL A 325 -16.89 9.49 -24.08
C VAL A 325 -17.34 10.19 -22.80
N TRP A 326 -16.43 10.44 -21.84
CA TRP A 326 -16.72 11.22 -20.64
C TRP A 326 -17.19 12.67 -20.93
N ARG A 327 -16.80 13.23 -22.08
CA ARG A 327 -17.18 14.58 -22.51
C ARG A 327 -18.62 14.65 -23.04
N LEU A 328 -19.25 13.50 -23.33
CA LEU A 328 -20.65 13.47 -23.78
C LEU A 328 -21.61 13.85 -22.64
N PRO A 329 -22.69 14.62 -22.93
CA PRO A 329 -23.65 15.05 -21.92
C PRO A 329 -24.32 13.87 -21.22
N ALA A 330 -24.58 14.01 -19.91
CA ALA A 330 -25.28 12.98 -19.15
C ALA A 330 -26.74 12.89 -19.59
N GLY A 331 -27.28 11.66 -19.73
CA GLY A 331 -28.72 11.49 -19.81
C GLY A 331 -29.36 11.83 -18.46
N SER A 332 -29.93 13.02 -18.33
CA SER A 332 -30.85 13.35 -17.23
C SER A 332 -32.13 12.52 -17.38
N PRO A 333 -32.83 12.17 -16.29
CA PRO A 333 -34.22 11.71 -16.38
C PRO A 333 -35.03 12.76 -17.15
N ALA A 334 -35.97 12.31 -17.99
CA ALA A 334 -36.82 13.21 -18.77
C ALA A 334 -37.50 14.21 -17.83
N PRO A 335 -37.47 15.52 -18.11
CA PRO A 335 -38.22 16.49 -17.34
C PRO A 335 -39.71 16.11 -17.39
N ALA A 336 -40.40 16.18 -16.25
CA ALA A 336 -41.83 15.87 -16.16
C ALA A 336 -42.69 16.77 -17.07
N ASP A 337 -42.14 17.90 -17.50
CA ASP A 337 -42.83 18.94 -18.26
C ASP A 337 -42.83 18.73 -19.79
N GLY A 338 -42.36 17.57 -20.29
CA GLY A 338 -42.54 17.16 -21.69
C GLY A 338 -41.84 18.01 -22.76
N SER A 339 -40.91 18.90 -22.37
CA SER A 339 -40.18 19.73 -23.33
C SER A 339 -39.27 18.89 -24.24
N PRO A 340 -39.16 19.23 -25.54
CA PRO A 340 -38.36 18.47 -26.49
C PRO A 340 -36.88 18.56 -26.12
N VAL A 341 -36.34 17.41 -25.78
CA VAL A 341 -34.95 17.24 -25.39
C VAL A 341 -34.10 17.08 -26.67
N PRO A 342 -32.99 17.82 -26.85
CA PRO A 342 -32.18 17.72 -28.06
C PRO A 342 -31.66 16.28 -28.28
N ALA A 343 -31.76 15.82 -29.52
CA ALA A 343 -31.47 14.46 -30.01
C ALA A 343 -29.97 14.12 -30.03
N GLY A 344 -29.27 14.35 -28.92
CA GLY A 344 -27.92 13.83 -28.70
C GLY A 344 -27.95 12.39 -28.17
N VAL A 345 -26.95 11.59 -28.51
CA VAL A 345 -26.74 10.25 -27.94
C VAL A 345 -26.53 10.37 -26.43
N ARG A 346 -27.53 9.99 -25.64
CA ARG A 346 -27.50 10.05 -24.16
C ARG A 346 -27.15 8.68 -23.59
N LEU A 347 -25.97 8.59 -22.98
CA LEU A 347 -25.54 7.37 -22.29
C LEU A 347 -25.84 7.44 -20.78
N PRO A 348 -26.24 6.32 -20.14
CA PRO A 348 -26.34 6.24 -18.69
C PRO A 348 -25.00 6.56 -18.01
N ALA A 349 -25.03 7.23 -16.86
CA ALA A 349 -23.83 7.65 -16.15
C ALA A 349 -22.87 6.49 -15.83
N GLY A 350 -23.42 5.31 -15.48
CA GLY A 350 -22.63 4.10 -15.21
C GLY A 350 -21.87 3.58 -16.42
N VAL A 351 -22.49 3.61 -17.61
CA VAL A 351 -21.85 3.19 -18.87
C VAL A 351 -20.75 4.16 -19.27
N ARG A 352 -21.00 5.46 -19.15
CA ARG A 352 -19.99 6.50 -19.43
C ARG A 352 -18.79 6.39 -18.50
N LEU A 353 -19.01 6.13 -17.21
CA LEU A 353 -17.94 5.97 -16.24
C LEU A 353 -17.10 4.72 -16.50
N GLY A 354 -17.72 3.60 -16.87
CA GLY A 354 -16.97 2.38 -17.18
C GLY A 354 -16.19 2.44 -18.50
N LEU A 355 -16.78 2.99 -19.58
CA LEU A 355 -16.05 3.19 -20.84
C LEU A 355 -14.88 4.17 -20.67
N ALA A 356 -15.11 5.29 -19.97
CA ALA A 356 -14.05 6.25 -19.68
C ALA A 356 -12.97 5.64 -18.77
N GLY A 357 -13.35 4.81 -17.80
CA GLY A 357 -12.45 4.06 -16.92
C GLY A 357 -11.59 3.06 -17.70
N ALA A 358 -12.17 2.31 -18.64
CA ALA A 358 -11.42 1.41 -19.52
C ALA A 358 -10.41 2.18 -20.39
N GLY A 359 -10.84 3.30 -20.99
CA GLY A 359 -9.96 4.16 -21.79
C GLY A 359 -8.81 4.73 -20.97
N ALA A 360 -9.10 5.25 -19.77
CA ALA A 360 -8.09 5.74 -18.83
C ALA A 360 -7.14 4.62 -18.37
N GLY A 361 -7.63 3.40 -18.19
CA GLY A 361 -6.82 2.22 -17.88
C GLY A 361 -5.82 1.91 -18.98
N VAL A 362 -6.27 1.88 -20.24
CA VAL A 362 -5.40 1.65 -21.42
C VAL A 362 -4.33 2.74 -21.54
N VAL A 363 -4.71 4.02 -21.40
CA VAL A 363 -3.76 5.13 -21.40
C VAL A 363 -2.77 4.99 -20.24
N GLY A 364 -3.23 4.59 -19.05
CA GLY A 364 -2.38 4.30 -17.89
C GLY A 364 -1.36 3.20 -18.17
N THR A 365 -1.76 2.10 -18.82
CA THR A 365 -0.84 1.03 -19.24
C THR A 365 0.16 1.52 -20.29
N GLY A 366 -0.27 2.37 -21.24
CA GLY A 366 0.63 3.00 -22.19
C GLY A 366 1.65 3.94 -21.53
N LEU A 367 1.24 4.67 -20.50
CA LEU A 367 2.15 5.48 -19.67
C LEU A 367 3.13 4.62 -18.89
N LEU A 368 2.70 3.47 -18.33
CA LEU A 368 3.59 2.51 -17.68
C LEU A 368 4.65 1.98 -18.65
N TRP A 369 4.26 1.69 -19.89
CA TRP A 369 5.19 1.28 -20.95
C TRP A 369 6.20 2.39 -21.32
N ALA A 370 5.82 3.67 -21.16
CA ALA A 370 6.70 4.80 -21.39
C ALA A 370 7.57 5.20 -20.17
N LEU A 371 7.46 4.51 -19.03
CA LEU A 371 8.29 4.78 -17.83
C LEU A 371 9.78 4.39 -17.95
N PRO A 372 10.15 3.27 -18.60
CA PRO A 372 11.55 2.87 -18.70
C PRO A 372 12.52 3.95 -19.21
N PRO A 373 12.24 4.70 -20.30
CA PRO A 373 13.14 5.78 -20.74
C PRO A 373 13.19 6.95 -19.74
N VAL A 374 12.13 7.21 -18.98
CA VAL A 374 12.12 8.20 -17.89
C VAL A 374 13.06 7.75 -16.77
N ALA A 375 12.96 6.48 -16.37
CA ALA A 375 13.81 5.89 -15.34
C ALA A 375 15.27 5.84 -15.79
N ALA A 376 15.55 5.47 -17.04
CA ALA A 376 16.89 5.47 -17.61
C ALA A 376 17.48 6.89 -17.68
N GLY A 377 16.71 7.89 -18.10
CA GLY A 377 17.16 9.28 -18.16
C GLY A 377 17.42 9.89 -16.78
N LEU A 378 16.67 9.47 -15.76
CA LEU A 378 16.82 9.96 -14.39
C LEU A 378 17.92 9.24 -13.62
N LEU A 379 17.92 7.90 -13.65
CA LEU A 379 18.76 7.03 -12.81
C LEU A 379 20.02 6.54 -13.54
N GLY A 380 20.04 6.53 -14.87
CA GLY A 380 21.21 6.14 -15.65
C GLY A 380 22.49 6.86 -15.22
N PRO A 381 22.47 8.20 -15.02
CA PRO A 381 23.62 8.93 -14.52
C PRO A 381 24.12 8.51 -13.12
N LEU A 382 23.23 7.96 -12.29
CA LEU A 382 23.54 7.49 -10.94
C LEU A 382 24.16 6.08 -10.94
N ALA A 383 23.90 5.29 -11.98
CA ALA A 383 24.45 3.94 -12.16
C ALA A 383 25.86 3.98 -12.77
N ARG A 384 26.72 4.84 -12.22
CA ARG A 384 28.08 5.07 -12.71
C ARG A 384 28.98 3.85 -12.43
N THR A 385 29.69 3.40 -13.46
CA THR A 385 30.71 2.33 -13.38
C THR A 385 32.13 2.86 -13.61
N THR A 386 32.27 4.09 -14.10
CA THR A 386 33.55 4.74 -14.40
C THR A 386 34.00 5.67 -13.27
N GLU A 387 35.30 5.93 -13.19
CA GLU A 387 35.85 6.88 -12.21
C GLU A 387 35.38 8.33 -12.48
N VAL A 388 35.38 9.16 -11.44
CA VAL A 388 35.06 10.59 -11.54
C VAL A 388 36.08 11.31 -12.41
N TRP A 389 35.60 12.14 -13.34
CA TRP A 389 36.43 12.85 -14.33
C TRP A 389 37.25 11.95 -15.28
N SER A 390 36.81 10.71 -15.48
CA SER A 390 37.37 9.82 -16.51
C SER A 390 37.20 10.34 -17.93
N GLY A 391 36.24 11.24 -18.17
CA GLY A 391 35.88 11.71 -19.52
C GLY A 391 35.09 10.68 -20.33
N GLU A 392 34.94 9.46 -19.81
CA GLU A 392 34.03 8.44 -20.32
C GLU A 392 32.62 8.74 -19.82
N HIS A 393 31.73 9.00 -20.78
CA HIS A 393 30.32 9.25 -20.52
C HIS A 393 29.64 7.91 -20.32
N ALA A 394 28.79 7.79 -19.30
CA ALA A 394 28.04 6.55 -19.06
C ALA A 394 27.31 6.12 -20.33
N GLU A 395 27.60 4.91 -20.82
CA GLU A 395 26.85 4.35 -21.95
C GLU A 395 25.37 4.21 -21.58
N PRO A 396 24.44 4.39 -22.53
CA PRO A 396 23.03 4.16 -22.28
C PRO A 396 22.84 2.73 -21.74
N VAL A 397 22.32 2.60 -20.50
CA VAL A 397 22.07 1.31 -19.83
C VAL A 397 21.24 0.36 -20.70
N LEU A 398 20.46 0.89 -21.66
CA LEU A 398 19.69 0.15 -22.64
C LEU A 398 19.92 0.73 -24.05
N ALA A 399 20.19 -0.15 -25.01
CA ALA A 399 20.76 0.18 -26.33
C ALA A 399 19.91 1.11 -27.21
N ALA A 400 18.58 1.11 -27.07
CA ALA A 400 17.68 2.06 -27.72
C ALA A 400 16.27 1.98 -27.11
N TYR A 401 15.58 3.11 -27.02
CA TYR A 401 14.15 3.17 -26.74
C TYR A 401 13.41 3.81 -27.90
N PRO A 402 12.18 3.34 -28.23
CA PRO A 402 11.45 3.89 -29.35
C PRO A 402 11.04 5.34 -29.06
N ALA A 403 11.27 6.24 -30.02
CA ALA A 403 10.86 7.64 -29.95
C ALA A 403 9.32 7.80 -29.73
N THR A 404 8.54 6.75 -30.00
CA THR A 404 7.11 6.71 -29.74
C THR A 404 6.74 6.76 -28.25
N ALA A 405 7.64 6.42 -27.32
CA ALA A 405 7.40 6.58 -25.88
C ALA A 405 7.27 8.08 -25.49
N VAL A 406 8.13 8.93 -26.06
CA VAL A 406 8.07 10.40 -25.93
C VAL A 406 6.75 10.92 -26.50
N LEU A 407 6.30 10.40 -27.63
CA LEU A 407 5.00 10.77 -28.21
C LEU A 407 3.82 10.44 -27.27
N VAL A 408 3.82 9.25 -26.65
CA VAL A 408 2.78 8.85 -25.69
C VAL A 408 2.72 9.80 -24.49
N LEU A 409 3.88 10.14 -23.91
CA LEU A 409 3.98 11.10 -22.81
C LEU A 409 3.48 12.49 -23.22
N ALA A 410 3.87 12.97 -24.41
CA ALA A 410 3.48 14.27 -24.94
C ALA A 410 1.95 14.38 -25.18
N VAL A 411 1.36 13.37 -25.83
CA VAL A 411 -0.09 13.34 -26.10
C VAL A 411 -0.88 13.29 -24.79
N ALA A 412 -0.49 12.43 -23.84
CA ALA A 412 -1.15 12.35 -22.54
C ALA A 412 -1.02 13.65 -21.73
N ALA A 413 0.17 14.29 -21.73
CA ALA A 413 0.38 15.59 -21.11
C ALA A 413 -0.52 16.67 -21.72
N GLY A 414 -0.63 16.72 -23.05
CA GLY A 414 -1.50 17.66 -23.76
C GLY A 414 -2.99 17.48 -23.44
N VAL A 415 -3.46 16.23 -23.41
CA VAL A 415 -4.86 15.91 -23.07
C VAL A 415 -5.19 16.33 -21.63
N LEU A 416 -4.28 16.07 -20.68
CA LEU A 416 -4.46 16.50 -19.29
C LEU A 416 -4.35 18.01 -19.12
N ALA A 417 -3.45 18.68 -19.84
CA ALA A 417 -3.28 20.13 -19.81
C ALA A 417 -4.54 20.87 -20.30
N ALA A 418 -5.28 20.27 -21.25
CA ALA A 418 -6.53 20.82 -21.77
C ALA A 418 -7.71 20.73 -20.78
N LEU A 419 -7.58 20.00 -19.66
CA LEU A 419 -8.63 19.90 -18.64
C LEU A 419 -8.45 21.00 -17.58
N PRO A 420 -9.47 21.85 -17.30
CA PRO A 420 -9.38 22.93 -16.33
C PRO A 420 -9.55 22.44 -14.88
N ARG A 421 -8.84 21.35 -14.51
CA ARG A 421 -8.90 20.69 -13.20
C ARG A 421 -7.51 20.61 -12.58
N LEU A 422 -7.41 20.84 -11.26
CA LEU A 422 -6.13 20.84 -10.54
C LEU A 422 -5.36 19.52 -10.70
N TRP A 423 -6.02 18.38 -10.47
CA TRP A 423 -5.39 17.06 -10.61
C TRP A 423 -4.87 16.79 -12.03
N ALA A 424 -5.54 17.31 -13.06
CA ALA A 424 -5.13 17.14 -14.44
C ALA A 424 -3.89 17.98 -14.75
N ARG A 425 -3.79 19.20 -14.21
CA ARG A 425 -2.56 20.00 -14.29
C ARG A 425 -1.39 19.37 -13.55
N CYS A 426 -1.63 18.82 -12.36
CA CYS A 426 -0.64 18.06 -11.62
C CYS A 426 -0.09 16.91 -12.48
N GLY A 427 -0.98 16.13 -13.10
CA GLY A 427 -0.61 15.05 -14.02
C GLY A 427 0.12 15.55 -15.26
N ALA A 428 -0.33 16.65 -15.88
CA ALA A 428 0.31 17.23 -17.05
C ALA A 428 1.74 17.72 -16.77
N LEU A 429 1.98 18.34 -15.61
CA LEU A 429 3.33 18.77 -15.20
C LEU A 429 4.25 17.59 -14.91
N ALA A 430 3.73 16.54 -14.25
CA ALA A 430 4.49 15.32 -14.01
C ALA A 430 4.85 14.61 -15.33
N LEU A 431 3.91 14.53 -16.28
CA LEU A 431 4.15 13.94 -17.60
C LEU A 431 5.06 14.81 -18.47
N LEU A 432 4.99 16.14 -18.36
CA LEU A 432 5.91 17.05 -19.04
C LEU A 432 7.34 16.90 -18.51
N TRP A 433 7.51 16.78 -17.19
CA TRP A 433 8.81 16.48 -16.62
C TRP A 433 9.33 15.11 -17.07
N ALA A 434 8.48 14.08 -17.04
CA ALA A 434 8.83 12.74 -17.53
C ALA A 434 9.20 12.75 -19.03
N LEU A 435 8.50 13.54 -19.84
CA LEU A 435 8.81 13.74 -21.25
C LEU A 435 10.22 14.32 -21.44
N LEU A 436 10.54 15.38 -20.69
CA LEU A 436 11.82 16.08 -20.80
C LEU A 436 13.00 15.23 -20.29
N THR A 437 12.78 14.33 -19.32
CA THR A 437 13.80 13.39 -18.85
C THR A 437 13.97 12.17 -19.76
N ALA A 438 12.91 11.72 -20.44
CA ALA A 438 12.96 10.63 -21.42
C ALA A 438 13.52 11.05 -22.79
N LEU A 439 13.43 12.34 -23.13
CA LEU A 439 13.83 12.89 -24.43
C LEU A 439 15.28 12.56 -24.82
N PRO A 440 16.30 12.76 -23.96
CA PRO A 440 17.69 12.51 -24.32
C PRO A 440 17.99 11.05 -24.63
N VAL A 441 17.38 10.15 -23.86
CA VAL A 441 17.57 8.71 -24.00
C VAL A 441 16.87 8.19 -25.26
N SER A 442 15.65 8.66 -25.53
CA SER A 442 14.85 8.15 -26.65
C SER A 442 15.30 8.70 -28.01
N LEU A 443 15.91 9.89 -28.04
CA LEU A 443 16.43 10.52 -29.26
C LEU A 443 17.95 10.37 -29.43
N GLY A 444 18.65 9.78 -28.46
CA GLY A 444 20.11 9.65 -28.49
C GLY A 444 20.83 11.00 -28.49
N LEU A 445 20.39 11.94 -27.65
CA LEU A 445 20.99 13.28 -27.62
C LEU A 445 22.44 13.24 -27.11
N PRO A 446 23.33 14.10 -27.65
CA PRO A 446 24.72 14.17 -27.20
C PRO A 446 24.81 14.66 -25.75
N TYR A 447 25.87 14.28 -25.04
CA TYR A 447 26.11 14.61 -23.62
C TYR A 447 25.82 16.07 -23.27
N ALA A 448 26.36 17.02 -24.04
CA ALA A 448 26.18 18.45 -23.77
C ALA A 448 24.72 18.89 -23.86
N ALA A 449 23.96 18.34 -24.82
CA ALA A 449 22.53 18.62 -24.96
C ALA A 449 21.72 17.99 -23.81
N THR A 450 22.07 16.78 -23.40
CA THR A 450 21.46 16.08 -22.27
C THR A 450 21.64 16.86 -20.97
N LEU A 451 22.89 17.25 -20.66
CA LEU A 451 23.22 18.02 -19.46
C LEU A 451 22.53 19.39 -19.48
N ALA A 452 22.56 20.10 -20.61
CA ALA A 452 21.90 21.38 -20.76
C ALA A 452 20.38 21.27 -20.55
N LEU A 453 19.74 20.25 -21.13
CA LEU A 453 18.30 20.01 -20.95
C LEU A 453 17.95 19.71 -19.49
N GLN A 454 18.74 18.88 -18.80
CA GLN A 454 18.51 18.58 -17.38
C GLN A 454 18.71 19.80 -16.47
N LEU A 455 19.72 20.64 -16.73
CA LEU A 455 19.92 21.88 -15.97
C LEU A 455 18.82 22.91 -16.25
N LEU A 456 18.40 23.06 -17.51
CA LEU A 456 17.31 23.97 -17.89
C LEU A 456 15.97 23.52 -17.31
N THR A 457 15.67 22.22 -17.35
CA THR A 457 14.46 21.66 -16.74
C THR A 457 14.45 21.87 -15.23
N GLY A 458 15.58 21.62 -14.55
CA GLY A 458 15.75 21.90 -13.12
C GLY A 458 15.57 23.38 -12.79
N ALA A 459 16.19 24.28 -13.57
CA ALA A 459 16.08 25.72 -13.38
C ALA A 459 14.65 26.25 -13.61
N ALA A 460 13.99 25.84 -14.69
CA ALA A 460 12.59 26.17 -14.95
C ALA A 460 11.69 25.65 -13.83
N ALA A 461 11.91 24.42 -13.38
CA ALA A 461 11.12 23.84 -12.31
C ALA A 461 11.28 24.58 -10.97
N LEU A 462 12.52 24.86 -10.56
CA LEU A 462 12.79 25.60 -9.32
C LEU A 462 12.28 27.05 -9.37
N THR A 463 12.31 27.70 -10.52
CA THR A 463 11.76 29.06 -10.68
C THR A 463 10.23 29.09 -10.61
N TYR A 464 9.54 28.17 -11.28
CA TYR A 464 8.07 28.04 -11.19
C TYR A 464 7.60 27.52 -9.83
N ALA A 465 8.46 26.82 -9.07
CA ALA A 465 8.17 26.45 -7.68
C ALA A 465 8.10 27.66 -6.74
N VAL A 466 8.85 28.72 -7.02
CA VAL A 466 8.78 30.00 -6.27
C VAL A 466 7.61 30.85 -6.77
N ARG A 467 7.36 30.86 -8.09
CA ARG A 467 6.29 31.66 -8.72
C ARG A 467 5.27 30.75 -9.44
N PRO A 468 4.31 30.13 -8.73
CA PRO A 468 3.35 29.22 -9.34
C PRO A 468 2.20 29.93 -10.09
N GLY A 469 2.10 31.26 -10.03
CA GLY A 469 1.04 32.06 -10.67
C GLY A 469 0.75 31.74 -12.15
N PRO A 470 1.74 31.58 -13.05
CA PRO A 470 1.48 31.15 -14.43
C PRO A 470 0.85 29.75 -14.52
N LEU A 471 1.14 28.85 -13.58
CA LEU A 471 0.64 27.46 -13.56
C LEU A 471 -0.83 27.35 -13.10
N THR A 472 -1.37 28.37 -12.43
CA THR A 472 -2.76 28.38 -11.95
C THR A 472 -3.73 29.03 -12.93
N ARG A 473 -3.25 29.74 -13.97
CA ARG A 473 -4.08 30.44 -14.96
C ARG A 473 -5.08 29.54 -15.67
N GLY A 474 -6.39 29.77 -15.53
CA GLY A 474 -7.44 28.98 -16.18
C GLY A 474 -7.89 27.73 -15.44
N LEU A 475 -7.45 27.54 -14.18
CA LEU A 475 -8.12 26.60 -13.26
C LEU A 475 -9.48 27.17 -12.87
N ARG A 476 -10.50 26.32 -12.81
CA ARG A 476 -11.76 26.73 -12.18
C ARG A 476 -11.50 27.01 -10.70
N PRO A 477 -12.03 28.13 -10.14
CA PRO A 477 -12.06 28.32 -8.71
C PRO A 477 -12.68 27.09 -8.06
N ALA A 478 -12.15 26.65 -6.92
CA ALA A 478 -12.85 25.66 -6.13
C ALA A 478 -14.21 26.25 -5.78
N GLU A 479 -15.31 25.61 -6.22
CA GLU A 479 -16.65 25.94 -5.75
C GLU A 479 -16.63 25.78 -4.23
N THR A 480 -16.45 26.90 -3.53
CA THR A 480 -16.86 27.00 -2.13
C THR A 480 -18.35 26.73 -2.14
N PRO A 481 -18.87 25.76 -1.36
CA PRO A 481 -20.31 25.64 -1.19
C PRO A 481 -20.81 26.96 -0.61
N GLU A 482 -21.38 27.80 -1.47
CA GLU A 482 -22.06 29.02 -1.06
C GLU A 482 -23.17 28.58 -0.12
N GLY A 483 -23.03 28.94 1.16
CA GLY A 483 -24.19 29.05 2.03
C GLY A 483 -25.13 30.09 1.41
N PRO A 484 -26.45 29.90 1.47
CA PRO A 484 -27.39 30.89 0.95
C PRO A 484 -27.25 32.17 1.79
N GLY A 485 -26.67 33.21 1.21
CA GLY A 485 -26.40 34.46 1.91
C GLY A 485 -25.54 35.41 1.10
N GLY A 486 -26.03 35.80 -0.08
CA GLY A 486 -25.56 37.00 -0.77
C GLY A 486 -26.03 38.28 -0.04
N PRO A 487 -25.44 39.44 -0.37
CA PRO A 487 -25.22 40.55 0.55
C PRO A 487 -26.31 41.61 0.46
N GLU A 488 -26.97 41.93 1.57
CA GLU A 488 -27.75 43.17 1.70
C GLU A 488 -28.07 43.48 3.17
N ALA A 489 -28.17 44.78 3.48
CA ALA A 489 -28.50 45.38 4.79
C ALA A 489 -27.35 45.56 5.79
N ALA A 490 -26.35 46.35 5.38
CA ALA A 490 -25.76 47.33 6.29
C ALA A 490 -26.77 48.49 6.46
N ALA A 491 -27.56 48.48 7.53
CA ALA A 491 -28.28 49.66 8.01
C ALA A 491 -28.70 49.50 9.48
N GLU A 492 -28.12 50.37 10.31
CA GLU A 492 -28.70 51.00 11.50
C GLU A 492 -29.37 50.12 12.58
N ARG A 493 -28.77 50.11 13.78
CA ARG A 493 -29.38 50.73 14.96
C ARG A 493 -28.41 50.87 16.15
N PRO A 494 -28.60 51.89 17.01
CA PRO A 494 -27.61 52.35 17.98
C PRO A 494 -27.77 51.74 19.38
N ALA A 495 -26.72 51.95 20.18
CA ALA A 495 -26.49 51.44 21.52
C ALA A 495 -27.53 51.88 22.57
N THR A 496 -27.83 50.96 23.51
CA THR A 496 -28.43 51.25 24.82
C THR A 496 -27.62 50.55 25.93
N PRO A 497 -27.33 51.21 27.08
CA PRO A 497 -26.56 50.66 28.20
C PRO A 497 -27.47 49.95 29.24
N PRO A 498 -26.93 49.32 30.31
CA PRO A 498 -27.46 48.08 30.88
C PRO A 498 -28.55 48.30 31.94
N SER A 499 -29.48 47.35 32.03
CA SER A 499 -30.37 47.18 33.19
C SER A 499 -30.14 45.82 33.81
N GLU A 500 -29.78 45.84 35.08
CA GLU A 500 -29.85 44.72 36.01
C GLU A 500 -31.30 44.21 36.11
N ALA A 501 -31.43 42.87 36.23
CA ALA A 501 -32.35 42.13 37.11
C ALA A 501 -32.77 40.81 36.46
N ALA A 502 -32.26 39.70 37.01
CA ALA A 502 -32.97 38.46 37.30
C ALA A 502 -31.96 37.30 37.33
N ALA A 503 -31.55 36.91 38.54
CA ALA A 503 -30.86 35.66 38.77
C ALA A 503 -31.80 34.47 38.53
N PRO A 504 -31.43 33.47 37.69
CA PRO A 504 -32.00 32.14 37.74
C PRO A 504 -31.18 31.24 38.68
N PRO A 505 -31.80 30.18 39.24
CA PRO A 505 -31.29 29.45 40.40
C PRO A 505 -30.10 28.54 40.07
N ALA A 506 -29.36 28.23 41.14
CA ALA A 506 -28.19 27.37 41.19
C ALA A 506 -28.37 26.05 40.41
N GLY A 507 -27.36 25.72 39.59
CA GLY A 507 -27.24 24.40 38.99
C GLY A 507 -26.91 24.34 37.50
N THR A 508 -26.14 25.28 36.95
CA THR A 508 -25.48 25.06 35.65
C THR A 508 -24.01 25.43 35.76
N TRP A 509 -23.15 24.42 35.63
CA TRP A 509 -21.72 24.62 35.48
C TRP A 509 -21.47 25.54 34.27
N PRO A 510 -20.49 26.46 34.31
CA PRO A 510 -20.11 27.20 33.12
C PRO A 510 -19.68 26.16 32.08
N ALA A 511 -20.38 26.12 30.96
CA ALA A 511 -19.96 25.35 29.81
C ALA A 511 -18.65 25.95 29.32
N TRP A 512 -17.55 25.43 29.84
CA TRP A 512 -16.25 25.43 29.19
C TRP A 512 -16.37 24.57 27.93
N ALA A 513 -17.13 25.04 26.95
CA ALA A 513 -16.96 24.55 25.59
C ALA A 513 -15.76 25.33 25.05
N PRO A 514 -14.54 24.75 25.00
CA PRO A 514 -13.53 25.34 24.13
C PRO A 514 -14.19 25.44 22.76
N ALA A 515 -14.22 26.64 22.18
CA ALA A 515 -14.57 26.82 20.79
C ALA A 515 -13.73 25.82 20.00
N ARG A 516 -14.34 24.70 19.58
CA ARG A 516 -13.63 23.72 18.77
C ARG A 516 -13.18 24.51 17.56
N PRO A 517 -11.87 24.69 17.31
CA PRO A 517 -11.46 25.21 16.02
C PRO A 517 -12.06 24.23 15.03
N ARG A 518 -13.08 24.68 14.28
CA ARG A 518 -13.48 23.96 13.09
C ARG A 518 -12.18 23.85 12.31
N PRO A 519 -11.69 22.65 11.99
CA PRO A 519 -10.61 22.57 11.03
C PRO A 519 -11.21 23.15 9.75
N SER A 520 -10.91 24.42 9.48
CA SER A 520 -10.89 24.92 8.13
C SER A 520 -9.86 24.03 7.47
N ALA A 521 -10.34 22.95 6.85
CA ALA A 521 -9.60 22.26 5.82
C ALA A 521 -9.34 23.35 4.78
N HIS A 522 -8.22 24.06 4.95
CA HIS A 522 -7.70 24.96 3.94
C HIS A 522 -7.51 24.03 2.75
N GLY A 523 -8.44 24.08 1.80
CA GLY A 523 -8.24 23.42 0.52
C GLY A 523 -6.89 23.89 0.04
N ALA A 524 -5.93 22.98 -0.05
CA ALA A 524 -4.55 23.34 -0.34
C ALA A 524 -4.55 24.23 -1.58
N GLU A 525 -4.02 25.45 -1.45
CA GLU A 525 -4.07 26.41 -2.54
C GLU A 525 -3.50 25.75 -3.81
N PRO A 526 -4.19 25.86 -4.96
CA PRO A 526 -3.74 25.24 -6.20
C PRO A 526 -2.26 25.52 -6.53
N GLY A 527 -1.79 26.74 -6.23
CA GLY A 527 -0.39 27.13 -6.39
C GLY A 527 0.58 26.41 -5.43
N ALA A 528 0.15 26.09 -4.22
CA ALA A 528 0.94 25.31 -3.27
C ALA A 528 1.05 23.84 -3.72
N VAL A 529 0.00 23.24 -4.27
CA VAL A 529 0.09 21.86 -4.79
C VAL A 529 1.00 21.79 -6.01
N LEU A 530 0.77 22.65 -7.01
CA LEU A 530 1.55 22.66 -8.24
C LEU A 530 3.01 23.00 -7.98
N GLY A 531 3.29 23.98 -7.13
CA GLY A 531 4.66 24.36 -6.81
C GLY A 531 5.46 23.25 -6.11
N TRP A 532 4.81 22.33 -5.38
CA TRP A 532 5.50 21.19 -4.75
C TRP A 532 5.87 20.10 -5.76
N ILE A 533 4.98 19.82 -6.71
CA ILE A 533 5.23 18.86 -7.80
C ILE A 533 6.42 19.32 -8.62
N VAL A 534 6.41 20.60 -9.02
CA VAL A 534 7.48 21.17 -9.83
C VAL A 534 8.78 21.28 -9.03
N TYR A 535 8.71 21.61 -7.73
CA TYR A 535 9.90 21.59 -6.86
C TYR A 535 10.54 20.20 -6.77
N ALA A 536 9.73 19.14 -6.57
CA ALA A 536 10.22 17.77 -6.50
C ALA A 536 10.84 17.32 -7.84
N ALA A 537 10.20 17.65 -8.95
CA ALA A 537 10.71 17.42 -10.30
C ALA A 537 12.06 18.13 -10.53
N GLY A 538 12.18 19.39 -10.10
CA GLY A 538 13.42 20.17 -10.20
C GLY A 538 14.56 19.58 -9.37
N LEU A 539 14.28 19.12 -8.15
CA LEU A 539 15.26 18.46 -7.29
C LEU A 539 15.75 17.13 -7.90
N ALA A 540 14.83 16.32 -8.44
CA ALA A 540 15.16 15.06 -9.10
C ALA A 540 16.04 15.29 -10.35
N SER A 541 15.70 16.28 -11.18
CA SER A 541 16.54 16.68 -12.32
C SER A 541 17.91 17.22 -11.89
N ALA A 542 17.99 17.96 -10.78
CA ALA A 542 19.26 18.47 -10.26
C ALA A 542 20.22 17.35 -9.82
N VAL A 543 19.70 16.32 -9.14
CA VAL A 543 20.51 15.16 -8.73
C VAL A 543 21.05 14.40 -9.95
N SER A 544 20.18 14.15 -10.94
CA SER A 544 20.57 13.51 -12.20
C SER A 544 21.62 14.34 -12.97
N ALA A 545 21.44 15.67 -13.03
CA ALA A 545 22.37 16.57 -13.70
C ALA A 545 23.75 16.61 -13.02
N VAL A 546 23.82 16.62 -11.69
CA VAL A 546 25.10 16.52 -10.96
C VAL A 546 25.78 15.19 -11.26
N ALA A 547 25.02 14.09 -11.28
CA ALA A 547 25.56 12.77 -11.56
C ALA A 547 26.14 12.66 -13.00
N LEU A 548 25.52 13.29 -14.00
CA LEU A 548 26.11 13.43 -15.35
C LEU A 548 27.32 14.37 -15.38
N ALA A 549 27.24 15.48 -14.63
CA ALA A 549 28.28 16.49 -14.62
C ALA A 549 29.61 16.00 -14.02
N LEU A 550 29.58 14.92 -13.22
CA LEU A 550 30.76 14.28 -12.65
C LEU A 550 31.63 13.53 -13.69
N ASP A 551 31.19 13.39 -14.94
CA ASP A 551 32.00 12.81 -16.04
C ASP A 551 33.11 13.76 -16.49
N VAL A 552 32.84 15.07 -16.45
CA VAL A 552 33.73 16.11 -16.96
C VAL A 552 33.96 17.18 -15.89
N ARG A 553 35.23 17.47 -15.56
CA ARG A 553 35.60 18.43 -14.50
C ARG A 553 34.93 19.80 -14.66
N ALA A 554 34.96 20.37 -15.86
CA ALA A 554 34.32 21.66 -16.14
C ALA A 554 32.80 21.61 -15.97
N ALA A 555 32.16 20.49 -16.35
CA ALA A 555 30.73 20.28 -16.15
C ALA A 555 30.37 20.18 -14.67
N THR A 556 31.19 19.49 -13.87
CA THR A 556 30.97 19.35 -12.40
C THR A 556 30.90 20.72 -11.73
N PHE A 557 31.89 21.58 -12.00
CA PHE A 557 31.94 22.92 -11.39
C PHE A 557 30.80 23.82 -11.87
N THR A 558 30.45 23.78 -13.16
CA THR A 558 29.34 24.59 -13.69
C THR A 558 28.00 24.12 -13.13
N ALA A 559 27.72 22.82 -13.10
CA ALA A 559 26.49 22.27 -12.56
C ALA A 559 26.33 22.58 -11.06
N LEU A 560 27.37 22.34 -10.25
CA LEU A 560 27.34 22.64 -8.82
C LEU A 560 27.18 24.15 -8.55
N GLY A 561 27.89 25.01 -9.30
CA GLY A 561 27.77 26.46 -9.18
C GLY A 561 26.38 26.99 -9.54
N VAL A 562 25.82 26.53 -10.67
CA VAL A 562 24.46 26.89 -11.10
C VAL A 562 23.41 26.41 -10.09
N LEU A 563 23.52 25.17 -9.61
CA LEU A 563 22.57 24.63 -8.62
C LEU A 563 22.68 25.34 -7.27
N LEU A 564 23.89 25.68 -6.82
CA LEU A 564 24.09 26.46 -5.60
C LEU A 564 23.39 27.83 -5.72
N ALA A 565 23.54 28.52 -6.86
CA ALA A 565 22.87 29.79 -7.11
C ALA A 565 21.34 29.66 -7.14
N LEU A 566 20.82 28.64 -7.85
CA LEU A 566 19.37 28.38 -7.95
C LEU A 566 18.76 28.03 -6.60
N LEU A 567 19.34 27.09 -5.85
CA LEU A 567 18.85 26.65 -4.54
C LEU A 567 18.95 27.77 -3.50
N THR A 568 20.00 28.58 -3.54
CA THR A 568 20.11 29.80 -2.70
C THR A 568 19.03 30.81 -3.09
N GLY A 569 18.78 31.02 -4.38
CA GLY A 569 17.69 31.87 -4.87
C GLY A 569 16.33 31.43 -4.37
N VAL A 570 16.04 30.12 -4.40
CA VAL A 570 14.81 29.55 -3.83
C VAL A 570 14.77 29.67 -2.30
N ALA A 571 15.91 29.53 -1.60
CA ALA A 571 16.00 29.71 -0.16
C ALA A 571 15.83 31.17 0.32
N VAL A 572 16.09 32.14 -0.57
CA VAL A 572 15.90 33.58 -0.31
C VAL A 572 14.50 34.04 -0.69
N LEU A 573 14.01 33.63 -1.86
CA LEU A 573 12.76 34.11 -2.46
C LEU A 573 11.54 33.22 -2.17
N GLY A 574 11.75 31.98 -1.74
CA GLY A 574 10.70 31.00 -1.49
C GLY A 574 10.16 31.05 -0.06
N ASP A 575 8.94 30.55 0.11
CA ASP A 575 8.23 30.57 1.38
C ASP A 575 8.07 29.17 2.01
N GLY A 576 7.91 29.16 3.33
CA GLY A 576 7.57 27.98 4.13
C GLY A 576 8.57 26.82 4.00
N PRO A 577 8.11 25.56 3.89
CA PRO A 577 8.97 24.37 3.89
C PRO A 577 9.92 24.26 2.67
N ARG A 578 9.54 24.80 1.50
CA ARG A 578 10.42 24.78 0.31
C ARG A 578 11.69 25.59 0.52
N ARG A 579 11.58 26.70 1.25
CA ARG A 579 12.70 27.53 1.67
C ARG A 579 13.72 26.73 2.48
N MET A 580 13.22 25.90 3.40
CA MET A 580 14.06 25.04 4.26
C MET A 580 14.78 23.97 3.44
N VAL A 581 14.04 23.23 2.60
CA VAL A 581 14.62 22.17 1.75
C VAL A 581 15.64 22.74 0.77
N ALA A 582 15.37 23.91 0.18
CA ALA A 582 16.29 24.56 -0.75
C ALA A 582 17.57 25.03 -0.06
N ALA A 583 17.49 25.54 1.18
CA ALA A 583 18.67 25.90 1.95
C ALA A 583 19.52 24.66 2.33
N CYS A 584 18.88 23.55 2.70
CA CYS A 584 19.58 22.27 2.90
C CYS A 584 20.28 21.81 1.61
N GLY A 585 19.60 21.89 0.46
CA GLY A 585 20.18 21.60 -0.85
C GLY A 585 21.36 22.52 -1.21
N ALA A 586 21.30 23.80 -0.85
CA ALA A 586 22.40 24.75 -1.04
C ALA A 586 23.64 24.35 -0.19
N VAL A 587 23.44 23.87 1.05
CA VAL A 587 24.53 23.36 1.89
C VAL A 587 25.15 22.09 1.27
N LEU A 588 24.34 21.16 0.77
CA LEU A 588 24.83 19.94 0.12
C LEU A 588 25.59 20.23 -1.17
N THR A 589 25.10 21.15 -2.00
CA THR A 589 25.81 21.57 -3.23
C THR A 589 27.11 22.32 -2.92
N ALA A 590 27.14 23.17 -1.88
CA ALA A 590 28.38 23.79 -1.41
C ALA A 590 29.39 22.75 -0.88
N THR A 591 28.91 21.72 -0.19
CA THR A 591 29.74 20.59 0.26
C THR A 591 30.36 19.85 -0.93
N GLY A 592 29.54 19.52 -1.94
CA GLY A 592 30.00 18.91 -3.17
C GLY A 592 31.04 19.78 -3.89
N LEU A 593 30.89 21.10 -3.85
CA LEU A 593 31.86 22.04 -4.43
C LEU A 593 33.20 22.01 -3.68
N VAL A 594 33.20 22.02 -2.35
CA VAL A 594 34.43 21.90 -1.52
C VAL A 594 35.12 20.55 -1.75
N TRP A 595 34.33 19.48 -1.90
CA TRP A 595 34.87 18.16 -2.24
C TRP A 595 35.48 18.14 -3.64
N ALA A 596 34.78 18.71 -4.62
CA ALA A 596 35.26 18.79 -6.00
C ALA A 596 36.52 19.66 -6.11
N THR A 597 36.63 20.77 -5.37
CA THR A 597 37.85 21.60 -5.39
C THR A 597 39.05 20.90 -4.77
N THR A 598 38.87 20.23 -3.63
CA THR A 598 39.94 19.48 -2.96
C THR A 598 40.40 18.27 -3.77
N ALA A 599 39.45 17.54 -4.39
CA ALA A 599 39.77 16.46 -5.31
C ALA A 599 40.48 16.96 -6.59
N ALA A 600 40.09 18.13 -7.12
CA ALA A 600 40.74 18.70 -8.31
C ALA A 600 42.17 19.21 -8.03
N ALA A 601 42.45 19.57 -6.78
CA ALA A 601 43.76 19.98 -6.30
C ALA A 601 44.63 18.80 -5.80
N ASP A 602 44.15 17.56 -5.95
CA ASP A 602 44.82 16.31 -5.52
C ASP A 602 45.25 16.33 -4.04
N VAL A 603 44.39 16.92 -3.20
CA VAL A 603 44.63 17.07 -1.77
C VAL A 603 44.39 15.75 -1.06
N GLU A 604 45.33 15.33 -0.20
CA GLU A 604 45.21 14.06 0.55
C GLU A 604 43.93 14.04 1.41
N ALA A 605 43.31 12.86 1.56
CA ALA A 605 41.99 12.69 2.17
C ALA A 605 41.82 13.33 3.56
N HIS A 606 42.89 13.37 4.36
CA HIS A 606 42.87 13.95 5.71
C HIS A 606 42.89 15.50 5.71
N TRP A 607 43.45 16.14 4.68
CA TRP A 607 43.34 17.59 4.48
C TRP A 607 41.97 17.96 3.90
N THR A 608 41.41 17.10 3.04
CA THR A 608 40.02 17.22 2.55
C THR A 608 39.01 17.18 3.69
N ALA A 609 39.23 16.32 4.70
CA ALA A 609 38.42 16.29 5.92
C ALA A 609 38.40 17.66 6.65
N LEU A 610 39.54 18.34 6.76
CA LEU A 610 39.62 19.65 7.41
C LEU A 610 38.94 20.75 6.58
N ALA A 611 39.12 20.72 5.26
CA ALA A 611 38.43 21.64 4.35
C ALA A 611 36.90 21.48 4.43
N LEU A 612 36.38 20.25 4.53
CA LEU A 612 34.95 19.99 4.67
C LEU A 612 34.36 20.54 5.97
N LEU A 613 35.14 20.68 7.05
CA LEU A 613 34.68 21.30 8.30
C LEU A 613 34.42 22.82 8.18
N LEU A 614 34.88 23.47 7.11
CA LEU A 614 34.51 24.85 6.81
C LEU A 614 33.00 24.99 6.51
N VAL A 615 32.36 23.94 5.98
CA VAL A 615 30.93 23.93 5.69
C VAL A 615 30.08 23.99 6.97
N PRO A 616 30.22 23.09 7.97
CA PRO A 616 29.51 23.22 9.24
C PRO A 616 29.83 24.53 9.97
N ALA A 617 31.06 25.03 9.90
CA ALA A 617 31.42 26.34 10.45
C ALA A 617 30.65 27.49 9.76
N GLY A 618 30.56 27.45 8.43
CA GLY A 618 29.78 28.40 7.63
C GLY A 618 28.28 28.32 7.90
N THR A 619 27.70 27.11 7.99
CA THR A 619 26.29 26.93 8.34
C THR A 619 25.97 27.42 9.75
N ALA A 620 26.87 27.22 10.71
CA ALA A 620 26.76 27.78 12.05
C ALA A 620 26.78 29.31 12.00
N ALA A 621 27.68 29.93 11.23
CA ALA A 621 27.73 31.38 11.08
C ALA A 621 26.46 31.97 10.41
N VAL A 622 25.97 31.34 9.33
CA VAL A 622 24.76 31.74 8.62
C VAL A 622 23.51 31.55 9.48
N GLY A 623 23.45 30.47 10.27
CA GLY A 623 22.38 30.21 11.24
C GLY A 623 22.21 31.33 12.28
N ALA A 624 23.23 32.17 12.50
CA ALA A 624 23.14 33.32 13.38
C ALA A 624 22.18 34.40 12.85
N LYS A 625 22.09 34.54 11.52
CA LYS A 625 21.37 35.64 10.85
C LYS A 625 20.10 35.18 10.12
N ALA A 626 20.01 33.89 9.76
CA ALA A 626 18.96 33.36 8.88
C ALA A 626 17.79 32.69 9.63
N ARG A 627 17.06 33.39 10.51
CA ARG A 627 15.77 32.89 11.04
C ARG A 627 14.71 33.05 9.94
N PRO A 628 13.93 32.02 9.54
CA PRO A 628 13.59 30.75 10.22
C PRO A 628 14.37 29.49 9.74
N VAL A 629 15.33 29.62 8.84
CA VAL A 629 16.00 28.48 8.17
C VAL A 629 17.26 27.99 8.92
N ALA A 630 17.63 28.69 9.99
CA ALA A 630 18.80 28.41 10.81
C ALA A 630 18.88 26.96 11.32
N LEU A 631 17.78 26.40 11.86
CA LEU A 631 17.79 25.04 12.42
C LEU A 631 18.05 23.96 11.32
N PRO A 632 17.28 23.90 10.21
CA PRO A 632 17.57 22.94 9.14
C PRO A 632 18.99 23.06 8.56
N VAL A 633 19.51 24.28 8.40
CA VAL A 633 20.85 24.53 7.85
C VAL A 633 21.95 24.08 8.83
N GLU A 634 21.81 24.37 10.12
CA GLU A 634 22.74 23.91 11.16
C GLU A 634 22.75 22.37 11.26
N VAL A 635 21.57 21.73 11.22
CA VAL A 635 21.45 20.27 11.24
C VAL A 635 22.08 19.65 9.99
N THR A 636 21.85 20.24 8.81
CA THR A 636 22.44 19.77 7.55
C THR A 636 23.97 19.90 7.58
N GLY A 637 24.49 21.02 8.08
CA GLY A 637 25.92 21.22 8.29
C GLY A 637 26.51 20.19 9.26
N ALA A 638 25.83 19.89 10.36
CA ALA A 638 26.26 18.86 11.31
C ALA A 638 26.28 17.45 10.69
N VAL A 639 25.30 17.10 9.85
CA VAL A 639 25.28 15.83 9.10
C VAL A 639 26.43 15.77 8.09
N VAL A 640 26.72 16.87 7.41
CA VAL A 640 27.86 17.00 6.47
C VAL A 640 29.21 16.85 7.16
N ALA A 641 29.32 17.09 8.47
CA ALA A 641 30.56 16.85 9.22
C ALA A 641 30.91 15.34 9.35
N LEU A 642 29.92 14.44 9.26
CA LEU A 642 30.14 13.00 9.40
C LEU A 642 31.10 12.41 8.35
N PRO A 643 30.95 12.66 7.02
CA PRO A 643 31.91 12.19 6.04
C PRO A 643 33.31 12.81 6.24
N ALA A 644 33.42 14.02 6.78
CA ALA A 644 34.73 14.59 7.14
C ALA A 644 35.44 13.75 8.22
N PHE A 645 34.71 13.28 9.23
CA PHE A 645 35.27 12.36 10.23
C PHE A 645 35.64 11.01 9.60
N GLY A 646 34.82 10.49 8.68
CA GLY A 646 35.12 9.25 7.95
C GLY A 646 36.41 9.32 7.14
N LEU A 647 36.63 10.42 6.42
CA LEU A 647 37.88 10.65 5.66
C LEU A 647 39.12 10.74 6.58
N ALA A 648 38.94 11.33 7.77
CA ALA A 648 40.01 11.44 8.75
C ALA A 648 40.31 10.13 9.51
N ALA A 649 39.41 9.13 9.46
CA ALA A 649 39.54 7.89 10.24
C ALA A 649 40.76 7.04 9.86
N SER A 650 41.24 7.16 8.63
CA SER A 650 42.46 6.48 8.15
C SER A 650 43.72 6.88 8.92
N ARG A 651 43.72 8.06 9.56
CA ARG A 651 44.80 8.52 10.44
C ARG A 651 44.23 9.01 11.76
N PRO A 652 44.39 8.26 12.88
CA PRO A 652 43.70 8.56 14.13
C PRO A 652 44.07 9.95 14.69
N ALA A 653 45.30 10.44 14.43
CA ALA A 653 45.70 11.79 14.81
C ALA A 653 44.88 12.91 14.13
N PHE A 654 44.51 12.73 12.86
CA PHE A 654 43.65 13.65 12.10
C PHE A 654 42.19 13.48 12.48
N LEU A 655 41.73 12.25 12.73
CA LEU A 655 40.38 12.02 13.25
C LEU A 655 40.17 12.74 14.60
N ALA A 656 41.13 12.65 15.51
CA ALA A 656 41.08 13.38 16.78
C ALA A 656 41.06 14.91 16.59
N LEU A 657 41.82 15.45 15.63
CA LEU A 657 41.80 16.87 15.30
C LEU A 657 40.45 17.30 14.70
N ALA A 658 39.91 16.53 13.76
CA ALA A 658 38.62 16.79 13.14
C ALA A 658 37.48 16.76 14.17
N LEU A 659 37.45 15.76 15.05
CA LEU A 659 36.49 15.66 16.16
C LEU A 659 36.61 16.85 17.11
N ALA A 660 37.83 17.29 17.44
CA ALA A 660 38.06 18.47 18.27
C ALA A 660 37.55 19.76 17.61
N LEU A 661 37.83 19.98 16.32
CA LEU A 661 37.32 21.12 15.56
C LEU A 661 35.80 21.08 15.42
N GLY A 662 35.21 19.90 15.21
CA GLY A 662 33.76 19.70 15.27
C GLY A 662 33.18 20.05 16.64
N GLY A 663 33.88 19.67 17.72
CA GLY A 663 33.55 20.06 19.10
C GLY A 663 33.60 21.57 19.33
N VAL A 664 34.58 22.27 18.74
CA VAL A 664 34.67 23.74 18.78
C VAL A 664 33.51 24.39 18.04
N ILE A 665 33.13 23.89 16.86
CA ILE A 665 31.97 24.37 16.11
C ILE A 665 30.68 24.17 16.92
N ALA A 666 30.50 22.99 17.52
CA ALA A 666 29.37 22.70 18.41
C ALA A 666 29.36 23.63 19.65
N ALA A 667 30.52 23.87 20.27
CA ALA A 667 30.64 24.79 21.41
C ALA A 667 30.30 26.24 21.01
N ALA A 668 30.73 26.68 19.82
CA ALA A 668 30.37 27.99 19.28
C ALA A 668 28.86 28.12 19.03
N THR A 669 28.19 27.06 18.56
CA THR A 669 26.72 27.05 18.45
C THR A 669 26.01 27.05 19.81
N ALA A 670 26.64 26.50 20.86
CA ALA A 670 26.12 26.47 22.22
C ALA A 670 26.12 27.85 22.92
N LEU A 671 26.83 28.85 22.39
CA LEU A 671 26.76 30.24 22.84
C LEU A 671 25.35 30.84 22.68
N ARG A 672 24.48 30.21 21.88
CA ARG A 672 23.10 30.65 21.68
C ARG A 672 22.17 30.04 22.73
N PRO A 673 21.38 30.85 23.46
CA PRO A 673 20.54 30.36 24.55
C PRO A 673 19.52 29.30 24.10
N GLU A 674 18.99 29.43 22.87
CA GLU A 674 18.03 28.50 22.28
C GLU A 674 18.63 27.12 21.92
N ARG A 675 19.95 27.00 21.74
CA ARG A 675 20.65 25.78 21.31
C ARG A 675 21.56 25.19 22.38
N ARG A 676 21.77 25.93 23.48
CA ARG A 676 22.76 25.66 24.52
C ARG A 676 22.69 24.25 25.09
N ALA A 677 21.50 23.72 25.33
CA ALA A 677 21.35 22.39 25.91
C ALA A 677 21.84 21.31 24.95
N PHE A 678 21.36 21.29 23.71
CA PHE A 678 21.73 20.26 22.73
C PHE A 678 23.18 20.40 22.26
N ALA A 679 23.59 21.61 21.88
CA ALA A 679 24.92 21.87 21.33
C ALA A 679 26.05 21.65 22.34
N SER A 680 25.80 21.88 23.65
CA SER A 680 26.80 21.62 24.69
C SER A 680 27.03 20.12 24.90
N TRP A 681 25.97 19.30 24.82
CA TRP A 681 26.11 17.84 24.82
C TRP A 681 26.85 17.33 23.59
N THR A 682 26.53 17.85 22.39
CA THR A 682 27.25 17.50 21.16
C THR A 682 28.73 17.85 21.24
N ALA A 683 29.06 19.05 21.73
CA ALA A 683 30.44 19.46 21.94
C ALA A 683 31.17 18.54 22.93
N ALA A 684 30.53 18.21 24.06
CA ALA A 684 31.10 17.31 25.07
C ALA A 684 31.38 15.91 24.51
N VAL A 685 30.45 15.35 23.73
CA VAL A 685 30.63 14.03 23.09
C VAL A 685 31.77 14.06 22.06
N LEU A 686 31.84 15.11 21.23
CA LEU A 686 32.90 15.24 20.21
C LEU A 686 34.28 15.44 20.84
N PHE A 687 34.41 16.25 21.91
CA PHE A 687 35.67 16.40 22.63
C PHE A 687 36.09 15.12 23.37
N LEU A 688 35.13 14.40 23.95
CA LEU A 688 35.39 13.11 24.58
C LEU A 688 35.88 12.10 23.54
N ALA A 689 35.19 11.96 22.41
CA ALA A 689 35.60 11.11 21.30
C ALA A 689 36.98 11.50 20.75
N ALA A 690 37.27 12.80 20.60
CA ALA A 690 38.58 13.30 20.18
C ALA A 690 39.70 12.86 21.13
N THR A 691 39.44 12.93 22.44
CA THR A 691 40.37 12.48 23.49
C THR A 691 40.62 10.98 23.40
N TRP A 692 39.56 10.20 23.19
CA TRP A 692 39.66 8.74 23.05
C TRP A 692 40.47 8.30 21.84
N VAL A 693 40.14 8.86 20.68
CA VAL A 693 40.88 8.57 19.45
C VAL A 693 42.35 8.97 19.61
N ARG A 694 42.64 10.06 20.35
CA ARG A 694 44.01 10.47 20.66
C ARG A 694 44.74 9.47 21.57
N LEU A 695 44.08 8.96 22.62
CA LEU A 695 44.66 7.95 23.53
C LEU A 695 44.91 6.62 22.80
N ALA A 696 43.99 6.21 21.92
CA ALA A 696 44.18 5.04 21.06
C ALA A 696 45.34 5.24 20.07
N ALA A 697 45.49 6.44 19.50
CA ALA A 697 46.63 6.78 18.63
C ALA A 697 47.98 6.75 19.38
N TRP A 698 47.96 6.85 20.70
CA TRP A 698 49.13 6.73 21.57
C TRP A 698 49.28 5.32 22.16
N GLU A 699 48.53 4.34 21.67
CA GLU A 699 48.60 2.92 22.05
C GLU A 699 48.44 2.66 23.56
N VAL A 700 47.57 3.43 24.21
CA VAL A 700 47.25 3.25 25.63
C VAL A 700 46.38 1.99 25.81
N THR A 701 46.97 0.91 26.32
CA THR A 701 46.32 -0.41 26.49
C THR A 701 45.44 -0.53 27.74
N THR A 702 45.65 0.34 28.72
CA THR A 702 44.92 0.41 30.00
C THR A 702 44.10 1.72 30.10
N PRO A 703 43.01 1.85 29.32
CA PRO A 703 42.16 3.05 29.34
C PRO A 703 41.64 3.38 30.76
N GLU A 704 41.48 2.36 31.60
CA GLU A 704 41.03 2.46 32.98
C GLU A 704 41.98 3.34 33.84
N ALA A 705 43.28 3.34 33.55
CA ALA A 705 44.27 4.15 34.28
C ALA A 705 44.08 5.67 34.08
N TYR A 706 43.48 6.05 32.96
CA TYR A 706 43.27 7.46 32.58
C TYR A 706 41.83 7.91 32.82
N THR A 707 40.86 7.01 32.79
CA THR A 707 39.45 7.36 33.02
C THR A 707 39.00 7.27 34.46
N LEU A 708 39.49 6.31 35.24
CA LEU A 708 39.10 6.15 36.64
C LEU A 708 39.39 7.40 37.50
N PRO A 709 40.56 8.07 37.35
CA PRO A 709 40.84 9.31 38.07
C PRO A 709 39.87 10.46 37.74
N VAL A 710 39.15 10.38 36.62
CA VAL A 710 38.16 11.38 36.18
C VAL A 710 36.73 10.95 36.54
N THR A 711 36.40 9.67 36.39
CA THR A 711 35.08 9.11 36.72
C THR A 711 34.79 9.18 38.21
N VAL A 712 35.77 8.92 39.08
CA VAL A 712 35.55 8.96 40.54
C VAL A 712 35.15 10.38 41.02
N PRO A 713 35.90 11.46 40.71
CA PRO A 713 35.46 12.82 41.02
C PRO A 713 34.13 13.20 40.36
N ALA A 714 33.89 12.78 39.11
CA ALA A 714 32.63 13.08 38.42
C ALA A 714 31.41 12.46 39.12
N LEU A 715 31.54 11.23 39.62
CA LEU A 715 30.49 10.56 40.40
C LEU A 715 30.30 11.21 41.78
N VAL A 716 31.39 11.67 42.41
CA VAL A 716 31.34 12.43 43.67
C VAL A 716 30.62 13.76 43.48
N VAL A 717 30.94 14.51 42.41
CA VAL A 717 30.26 15.76 42.07
C VAL A 717 28.77 15.52 41.74
N GLY A 718 28.46 14.48 40.96
CA GLY A 718 27.09 14.07 40.67
C GLY A 718 26.29 13.71 41.93
N PHE A 719 26.93 13.04 42.88
CA PHE A 719 26.36 12.68 44.18
C PHE A 719 26.13 13.91 45.08
N LEU A 720 27.11 14.79 45.20
CA LEU A 720 27.00 16.03 45.98
C LEU A 720 25.94 16.97 45.40
N ARG A 721 25.85 17.06 44.07
CA ARG A 721 24.85 17.86 43.37
C ARG A 721 23.44 17.33 43.61
N ARG A 722 23.24 16.01 43.52
CA ARG A 722 21.92 15.38 43.76
C ARG A 722 21.51 15.38 45.23
N ARG A 723 22.47 15.45 46.16
CA ARG A 723 22.20 15.68 47.59
C ARG A 723 21.68 17.10 47.87
N ARG A 724 22.16 18.10 47.12
CA ARG A 724 21.71 19.50 47.24
C ARG A 724 20.43 19.78 46.47
N ASP A 725 20.21 19.08 45.36
CA ASP A 725 19.04 19.24 44.50
C ASP A 725 18.45 17.87 44.08
N PRO A 726 17.38 17.41 44.75
CA PRO A 726 16.76 16.12 44.45
C PRO A 726 15.98 16.10 43.12
N ALA A 727 15.77 17.24 42.46
CA ALA A 727 15.12 17.31 41.14
C ALA A 727 16.06 16.89 39.99
N VAL A 728 17.36 16.74 40.24
CA VAL A 728 18.35 16.33 39.23
C VAL A 728 18.19 14.84 38.91
N SER A 729 17.92 14.53 37.64
CA SER A 729 17.77 13.17 37.14
C SER A 729 19.03 12.33 37.35
N SER A 730 18.86 11.02 37.62
CA SER A 730 19.99 10.09 37.77
C SER A 730 20.85 10.00 36.49
N TRP A 731 20.25 10.26 35.32
CA TRP A 731 20.92 10.26 34.02
C TRP A 731 21.92 11.42 33.87
N THR A 732 21.54 12.63 34.25
CA THR A 732 22.44 13.80 34.14
C THR A 732 23.52 13.83 35.22
N ALA A 733 23.28 13.19 36.37
CA ALA A 733 24.21 13.17 37.49
C ALA A 733 25.31 12.10 37.37
N TYR A 734 24.96 10.88 36.94
CA TYR A 734 25.87 9.73 36.97
C TYR A 734 26.18 9.14 35.58
N GLY A 735 25.29 9.36 34.60
CA GLY A 735 25.42 8.81 33.25
C GLY A 735 26.75 9.15 32.57
N PRO A 736 27.17 10.43 32.50
CA PRO A 736 28.42 10.81 31.84
C PRO A 736 29.67 10.22 32.49
N GLY A 737 29.72 10.18 33.82
CA GLY A 737 30.86 9.62 34.57
C GLY A 737 30.98 8.11 34.38
N LEU A 738 29.86 7.37 34.39
CA LEU A 738 29.83 5.93 34.16
C LEU A 738 30.13 5.57 32.71
N ALA A 739 29.52 6.28 31.74
CA ALA A 739 29.75 6.05 30.32
C ALA A 739 31.21 6.29 29.93
N ALA A 740 31.88 7.28 30.54
CA ALA A 740 33.29 7.58 30.30
C ALA A 740 34.26 6.46 30.71
N THR A 741 33.87 5.50 31.56
CA THR A 741 34.72 4.34 31.92
C THR A 741 34.17 2.99 31.44
N LEU A 742 32.85 2.77 31.50
CA LEU A 742 32.24 1.48 31.16
C LEU A 742 32.20 1.20 29.65
N LEU A 743 31.97 2.20 28.81
CA LEU A 743 31.91 1.99 27.35
C LEU A 743 33.28 1.63 26.74
N PRO A 744 34.39 2.33 27.08
CA PRO A 744 35.72 1.95 26.61
C PRO A 744 36.15 0.56 27.08
N SER A 745 35.82 0.21 28.33
CA SER A 745 36.17 -1.10 28.90
C SER A 745 35.37 -2.24 28.28
N LEU A 746 34.08 -2.03 27.97
CA LEU A 746 33.25 -2.99 27.21
C LEU A 746 33.75 -3.21 25.78
N PHE A 747 34.14 -2.14 25.09
CA PHE A 747 34.70 -2.26 23.74
C PHE A 747 36.04 -3.01 23.75
N ALA A 748 36.91 -2.70 24.70
CA ALA A 748 38.18 -3.40 24.86
C ALA A 748 37.97 -4.90 25.17
N ALA A 749 37.00 -5.24 26.03
CA ALA A 749 36.66 -6.62 26.40
C ALA A 749 36.13 -7.46 25.22
N TRP A 750 35.42 -6.87 24.26
CA TRP A 750 34.93 -7.56 23.05
C TRP A 750 36.04 -7.89 22.04
N THR A 751 37.19 -7.23 22.14
CA THR A 751 38.35 -7.47 21.27
C THR A 751 39.46 -8.26 21.96
N ASP A 752 39.35 -8.47 23.27
CA ASP A 752 40.37 -9.13 24.09
C ASP A 752 40.16 -10.66 24.07
N PRO A 753 41.16 -11.47 23.68
CA PRO A 753 41.05 -12.93 23.74
C PRO A 753 41.09 -13.48 25.17
N GLU A 754 41.50 -12.67 26.14
CA GLU A 754 41.73 -13.10 27.52
C GLU A 754 40.48 -12.93 28.41
N TRP A 755 40.20 -13.94 29.23
CA TRP A 755 39.05 -14.01 30.14
C TRP A 755 39.06 -13.08 31.39
N PRO A 756 40.17 -12.50 31.90
CA PRO A 756 40.14 -11.74 33.15
C PRO A 756 39.48 -10.37 32.99
N ARG A 757 39.50 -9.78 31.79
CA ARG A 757 38.95 -8.45 31.52
C ARG A 757 37.41 -8.44 31.41
N PRO A 758 36.75 -9.38 30.68
CA PRO A 758 35.30 -9.54 30.72
C PRO A 758 34.79 -9.82 32.14
N LEU A 759 35.48 -10.68 32.91
CA LEU A 759 35.08 -10.95 34.30
C LEU A 759 35.18 -9.73 35.22
N ALA A 760 36.26 -8.95 35.12
CA ALA A 760 36.42 -7.73 35.90
C ALA A 760 35.35 -6.68 35.54
N LEU A 761 35.04 -6.56 34.25
CA LEU A 761 33.98 -5.69 33.74
C LEU A 761 32.59 -6.15 34.18
N GLY A 762 32.28 -7.44 34.05
CA GLY A 762 31.02 -8.05 34.48
C GLY A 762 30.81 -7.92 35.99
N ALA A 763 31.85 -8.10 36.80
CA ALA A 763 31.81 -7.88 38.24
C ALA A 763 31.54 -6.40 38.58
N ALA A 764 32.24 -5.46 37.92
CA ALA A 764 32.00 -4.03 38.09
C ALA A 764 30.59 -3.62 37.64
N ALA A 765 30.11 -4.14 36.51
CA ALA A 765 28.78 -3.88 35.97
C ALA A 765 27.67 -4.44 36.87
N LEU A 766 27.87 -5.61 37.45
CA LEU A 766 26.99 -6.20 38.45
C LEU A 766 26.91 -5.32 39.72
N VAL A 767 28.04 -4.85 40.24
CA VAL A 767 28.08 -3.93 41.38
C VAL A 767 27.31 -2.64 41.07
N VAL A 768 27.51 -2.06 39.88
CA VAL A 768 26.78 -0.86 39.42
C VAL A 768 25.28 -1.13 39.28
N THR A 769 24.87 -2.30 38.77
CA THR A 769 23.47 -2.71 38.62
C THR A 769 22.79 -2.89 39.96
N LEU A 770 23.46 -3.55 40.91
CA LEU A 770 22.97 -3.76 42.27
C LEU A 770 22.86 -2.45 43.05
N LEU A 771 23.84 -1.54 42.90
CA LEU A 771 23.76 -0.17 43.44
C LEU A 771 22.59 0.60 42.80
N GLY A 772 22.35 0.43 41.50
CA GLY A 772 21.21 1.00 40.78
C GLY A 772 19.86 0.48 41.31
N ALA A 773 19.74 -0.82 41.52
CA ALA A 773 18.55 -1.45 42.09
C ALA A 773 18.31 -1.02 43.55
N ARG A 774 19.36 -1.03 44.38
CA ARG A 774 19.30 -0.68 45.81
C ARG A 774 18.91 0.78 46.03
N PHE A 775 19.48 1.70 45.24
CA PHE A 775 19.23 3.14 45.37
C PHE A 775 18.13 3.65 44.41
N ARG A 776 17.45 2.75 43.69
CA ARG A 776 16.42 3.05 42.67
C ARG A 776 16.88 4.09 41.63
N LEU A 777 18.12 3.96 41.17
CA LEU A 777 18.74 4.86 40.18
C LEU A 777 18.69 4.21 38.79
N GLN A 778 17.83 4.74 37.92
CA GLN A 778 17.63 4.22 36.56
C GLN A 778 18.92 4.23 35.74
N ALA A 779 19.74 5.28 35.81
CA ALA A 779 20.98 5.37 35.03
C ALA A 779 21.99 4.26 35.37
N LEU A 780 22.16 3.93 36.66
CA LEU A 780 23.05 2.86 37.12
C LEU A 780 22.50 1.47 36.76
N LEU A 781 21.19 1.27 36.97
CA LEU A 781 20.54 -0.02 36.69
C LEU A 781 20.56 -0.34 35.19
N VAL A 782 20.30 0.66 34.34
CA VAL A 782 20.27 0.47 32.88
C VAL A 782 21.68 0.34 32.32
N LEU A 783 22.61 1.26 32.65
CA LEU A 783 23.98 1.16 32.11
C LEU A 783 24.72 -0.07 32.63
N GLY A 784 24.63 -0.39 33.92
CA GLY A 784 25.22 -1.60 34.49
C GLY A 784 24.56 -2.87 33.95
N GLY A 785 23.21 -2.90 33.88
CA GLY A 785 22.47 -4.07 33.42
C GLY A 785 22.64 -4.34 31.93
N SER A 786 22.77 -3.30 31.11
CA SER A 786 23.07 -3.43 29.68
C SER A 786 24.50 -3.92 29.43
N VAL A 787 25.50 -3.40 30.15
CA VAL A 787 26.88 -3.90 30.05
C VAL A 787 26.93 -5.37 30.48
N LEU A 788 26.28 -5.72 31.61
CA LEU A 788 26.22 -7.11 32.11
C LEU A 788 25.48 -8.06 31.15
N ALA A 789 24.38 -7.62 30.54
CA ALA A 789 23.62 -8.44 29.60
C ALA A 789 24.36 -8.64 28.28
N LEU A 790 25.06 -7.63 27.77
CA LEU A 790 25.87 -7.73 26.54
C LEU A 790 27.10 -8.62 26.75
N ASP A 791 27.75 -8.47 27.90
CA ASP A 791 28.87 -9.32 28.33
C ASP A 791 28.40 -10.78 28.50
N GLY A 792 27.31 -11.02 29.23
CA GLY A 792 26.74 -12.36 29.41
C GLY A 792 26.17 -13.00 28.15
N LEU A 793 25.62 -12.21 27.22
CA LEU A 793 25.14 -12.71 25.93
C LEU A 793 26.31 -13.13 25.02
N HIS A 794 27.39 -12.34 25.01
CA HIS A 794 28.61 -12.67 24.27
C HIS A 794 29.16 -14.03 24.72
N GLU A 795 29.15 -14.28 26.03
CA GLU A 795 29.60 -15.54 26.62
C GLU A 795 28.61 -16.72 26.42
N LEU A 796 27.29 -16.49 26.43
CA LEU A 796 26.27 -17.55 26.33
C LEU A 796 25.88 -17.96 24.89
N ALA A 797 26.12 -17.10 23.91
CA ALA A 797 25.81 -17.34 22.50
C ALA A 797 26.28 -18.69 21.95
N PRO A 798 27.53 -19.15 22.19
CA PRO A 798 27.99 -20.44 21.64
C PRO A 798 27.23 -21.66 22.20
N TYR A 799 26.67 -21.58 23.41
CA TYR A 799 26.01 -22.71 24.07
C TYR A 799 24.54 -22.91 23.63
N VAL A 800 23.81 -21.82 23.34
CA VAL A 800 22.40 -21.87 22.91
C VAL A 800 22.24 -22.50 21.52
N VAL A 801 23.17 -22.20 20.61
CA VAL A 801 23.18 -22.74 19.24
C VAL A 801 23.35 -24.26 19.24
N GLN A 802 24.12 -24.80 20.18
CA GLN A 802 24.36 -26.25 20.31
C GLN A 802 23.10 -27.01 20.74
N VAL A 803 22.26 -26.44 21.61
CA VAL A 803 21.03 -27.10 22.12
C VAL A 803 19.93 -27.17 21.06
N VAL A 804 19.75 -26.11 20.27
CA VAL A 804 18.73 -26.07 19.21
C VAL A 804 19.10 -26.99 18.04
N GLY A 805 20.39 -27.14 17.74
CA GLY A 805 20.89 -28.05 16.72
C GLY A 805 20.60 -29.53 16.98
N ALA A 806 20.25 -29.91 18.22
CA ALA A 806 20.01 -31.29 18.63
C ALA A 806 18.55 -31.78 18.48
N LEU A 807 17.59 -30.94 18.05
CA LEU A 807 16.15 -31.28 18.01
C LEU A 807 15.62 -31.67 16.60
N PRO A 808 14.68 -32.66 16.46
CA PRO A 808 14.08 -33.04 15.18
C PRO A 808 13.16 -31.96 14.54
N ARG A 809 13.25 -31.75 13.21
CA ARG A 809 12.64 -30.61 12.47
C ARG A 809 11.10 -30.49 12.51
N TRP A 810 10.38 -31.62 12.59
CA TRP A 810 8.92 -31.74 12.73
C TRP A 810 8.37 -31.50 14.16
N LEU A 811 9.22 -31.50 15.19
CA LEU A 811 8.80 -31.38 16.59
C LEU A 811 8.36 -29.95 16.98
N PRO A 812 9.06 -28.88 16.55
CA PRO A 812 8.61 -27.50 16.80
C PRO A 812 7.22 -27.16 16.23
N PRO A 813 6.85 -27.51 14.97
CA PRO A 813 5.52 -27.20 14.43
C PRO A 813 4.41 -28.10 15.02
N ALA A 814 4.70 -29.35 15.38
CA ALA A 814 3.74 -30.22 16.03
C ALA A 814 3.37 -29.73 17.45
N LEU A 815 4.36 -29.25 18.23
CA LEU A 815 4.13 -28.63 19.54
C LEU A 815 3.29 -27.36 19.43
N ALA A 816 3.46 -26.56 18.36
CA ALA A 816 2.64 -25.38 18.10
C ALA A 816 1.17 -25.73 17.79
N GLY A 817 0.92 -26.78 16.98
CA GLY A 817 -0.44 -27.25 16.65
C GLY A 817 -1.20 -27.84 17.84
N LEU A 818 -0.49 -28.51 18.75
CA LEU A 818 -1.03 -29.07 19.99
C LEU A 818 -1.37 -27.96 21.01
N LEU A 819 -0.53 -26.92 21.09
CA LEU A 819 -0.75 -25.76 21.95
C LEU A 819 -1.97 -24.95 21.49
N LEU A 820 -2.20 -24.83 20.17
CA LEU A 820 -3.40 -24.19 19.60
C LEU A 820 -4.70 -24.97 19.85
N LEU A 821 -4.66 -26.31 19.77
CA LEU A 821 -5.80 -27.18 20.11
C LEU A 821 -6.17 -27.10 21.60
N ALA A 822 -5.17 -27.05 22.49
CA ALA A 822 -5.38 -26.91 23.94
C ALA A 822 -5.97 -25.54 24.32
N VAL A 823 -5.54 -24.46 23.66
CA VAL A 823 -6.09 -23.11 23.87
C VAL A 823 -7.49 -22.96 23.29
N GLY A 824 -7.79 -23.61 22.15
CA GLY A 824 -9.13 -23.62 21.55
C GLY A 824 -10.17 -24.39 22.38
N ALA A 825 -9.79 -25.54 22.94
CA ALA A 825 -10.66 -26.36 23.79
C ALA A 825 -11.02 -25.68 25.13
N THR A 826 -10.06 -24.96 25.74
CA THR A 826 -10.27 -24.26 27.01
C THR A 826 -11.15 -23.00 26.89
N TYR A 827 -11.30 -22.44 25.69
CA TYR A 827 -12.16 -21.28 25.42
C TYR A 827 -13.66 -21.65 25.39
N GLU A 828 -14.01 -22.83 24.86
CA GLU A 828 -15.41 -23.30 24.75
C GLU A 828 -16.01 -23.65 26.12
N GLN A 829 -15.20 -24.20 27.03
CA GLN A 829 -15.60 -24.47 28.42
C GLN A 829 -15.84 -23.17 29.21
N ARG A 830 -14.92 -22.20 29.13
CA ARG A 830 -15.05 -20.91 29.84
C ARG A 830 -16.27 -20.10 29.37
N LEU A 831 -16.65 -20.22 28.09
CA LEU A 831 -17.79 -19.48 27.53
C LEU A 831 -19.15 -20.12 27.87
N ARG A 832 -19.22 -21.45 28.04
CA ARG A 832 -20.45 -22.15 28.51
C ARG A 832 -20.69 -21.90 30.01
N ASP A 833 -19.63 -21.88 30.81
CA ASP A 833 -19.72 -21.62 32.25
C ASP A 833 -20.11 -20.17 32.56
N ALA A 834 -19.57 -19.20 31.81
CA ALA A 834 -19.98 -17.80 31.90
C ALA A 834 -21.46 -17.57 31.52
N ARG A 835 -22.00 -18.32 30.54
CA ARG A 835 -23.42 -18.25 30.16
C ARG A 835 -24.34 -18.86 31.23
N ARG A 836 -23.96 -20.00 31.82
CA ARG A 836 -24.71 -20.63 32.92
C ARG A 836 -24.72 -19.78 34.19
N LEU A 837 -23.64 -19.09 34.51
CA LEU A 837 -23.57 -18.12 35.61
C LEU A 837 -24.44 -16.89 35.36
N ARG A 838 -24.41 -16.35 34.12
CA ARG A 838 -25.25 -15.21 33.75
C ARG A 838 -26.75 -15.51 33.84
N ASP A 839 -27.17 -16.71 33.42
CA ASP A 839 -28.58 -17.13 33.47
C ASP A 839 -29.04 -17.49 34.91
N ARG A 840 -28.12 -17.75 35.85
CA ARG A 840 -28.45 -17.91 37.28
C ARG A 840 -28.57 -16.57 37.99
N VAL A 841 -27.68 -15.62 37.71
CA VAL A 841 -27.72 -14.26 38.28
C VAL A 841 -28.92 -13.47 37.74
N ALA A 842 -29.30 -13.66 36.47
CA ALA A 842 -30.48 -13.04 35.88
C ALA A 842 -31.83 -13.58 36.43
N ARG A 843 -31.82 -14.68 37.18
CA ARG A 843 -33.00 -15.24 37.88
C ARG A 843 -33.10 -14.80 39.35
N MET A 844 -32.08 -14.11 39.87
CA MET A 844 -32.04 -13.56 41.23
C MET A 844 -32.31 -12.05 41.27
N ARG A 845 -32.70 -11.45 40.14
CA ARG A 845 -33.28 -10.11 40.01
C ARG A 845 -34.65 -10.26 39.39
#